data_AF-W6AAA7-F1
#
_entry.id   AF-W6AAA7-F1
#
_cell.length_a   1.000
_cell.length_b   1.000
_cell.length_c   1.000
_cell.angle_alpha   90.00
_cell.angle_beta   90.00
_cell.angle_gamma   90.00
#
_symmetry.space_group_name_H-M   'P 1'
#
loop_
_entity.id
_entity.type
_entity.pdbx_description
1 polymer ?
#
loop_
_entity_poly.entity_id
_entity_poly.type
_entity_poly.pdbx_seq_one_letter_code
_entity_poly.pdbx_strand_id
1 'polypeptide(L)'
;MQFENIKIKYYKALANVQIEYFQTRKPSLLEFLLIQIIISHPEKEKSFLEILKDDFDISEPDLFEKSFKELRRVRIIEENNLVSIVSQKKGFTAPIRNYLINKKILDNFQNGKYLISQEIKVKKFYLIYDYIANNWEIQKSKTNLSSTGSYQFEIQSKKEISVSKEKVIDIAKDFFSKNDDIFSKEDNIKSIFIDGIDIEKLDQIFLNSPENYLLADKNINMNIDENQNIFIESDDLFVASFFNENEKLKSEIASFIIEQYSKKIAEIFAAKRGKILQDLYLNKSYTFENLPTPVDAEILFINNDDFFAEERVFKIKKIVQGIPYIFVYNSKGNSRFQEEFNGKTVFYLNQIENIFFDSSTLVYYSKTYGFLGLGLLNSSLSANGLEVPLFKMLKKDSENQKNIQNSFLNNLALILKQCLEIKEFQKALAIIKFFDQFGFLKNALEVIENQLVIDLKKGRFFEEISLLLNENSEGELLKIVELTLMQIIVKFSQKATGMDFINVIRLYSFKNNKDYEKYLKKISITFSLEEIYLLNEVLQNNNIEIWKNNYFNCLKILVENFYQNPKVGFGVNLEVESEIYQQHIDFFTNFSILNTYFHKKQFFEIKDQFLKVFNCLNKILENIENIENDRAVYLLLLANIMIMYYQDYHRYLSQKLSLGDLDAILEKKQEMLKNYYELDEKMNSELKEELKKLPLEFKVIYLSYVDNKKEIVDKIITTSAVKINQLVIDIFS
;
A
#
# COMPACT_ATOMS: atom_id res chain seq x y z
N MET A 1 14.54 -9.25 28.57
CA MET A 1 13.35 -8.39 28.35
C MET A 1 13.67 -6.98 28.80
N GLN A 2 13.06 -5.96 28.19
CA GLN A 2 13.35 -4.56 28.46
C GLN A 2 12.06 -3.75 28.68
N PHE A 3 12.05 -2.89 29.69
CA PHE A 3 10.99 -1.94 29.97
C PHE A 3 11.57 -0.53 29.86
N GLU A 4 11.03 0.27 28.95
CA GLU A 4 11.56 1.57 28.61
C GLU A 4 10.76 2.71 29.26
N ASN A 5 11.43 3.85 29.48
CA ASN A 5 10.80 5.11 29.93
C ASN A 5 10.02 4.95 31.25
N ILE A 6 10.61 4.27 32.24
CA ILE A 6 10.05 4.16 33.57
C ILE A 6 10.33 5.46 34.33
N LYS A 7 9.28 6.16 34.72
CA LYS A 7 9.36 7.36 35.54
C LYS A 7 9.48 7.00 37.02
N ILE A 8 10.60 7.35 37.63
CA ILE A 8 10.80 7.26 39.07
C ILE A 8 10.59 8.63 39.70
N LYS A 9 9.58 8.75 40.57
CA LYS A 9 9.36 9.92 41.41
C LYS A 9 10.03 9.72 42.76
N TYR A 10 10.72 10.74 43.26
CA TYR A 10 11.40 10.69 44.55
C TYR A 10 11.58 12.10 45.12
N TYR A 11 11.96 12.18 46.39
CA TYR A 11 12.12 13.45 47.10
C TYR A 11 13.60 13.86 47.18
N LYS A 12 13.97 15.02 46.62
CA LYS A 12 15.27 15.66 46.88
C LYS A 12 15.22 16.45 48.18
N ALA A 13 16.32 16.49 48.94
CA ALA A 13 16.41 17.32 50.13
C ALA A 13 16.79 18.76 49.74
N LEU A 14 16.23 19.77 50.40
CA LEU A 14 16.52 21.18 50.12
C LEU A 14 16.78 22.02 51.37
N ALA A 15 17.52 23.10 51.24
CA ALA A 15 17.62 24.17 52.25
C ALA A 15 17.63 25.54 51.56
N ASN A 16 17.11 26.56 52.24
CA ASN A 16 17.15 27.91 51.69
C ASN A 16 18.56 28.48 51.86
N VAL A 17 19.16 28.91 50.76
CA VAL A 17 20.45 29.61 50.77
C VAL A 17 20.21 31.07 50.48
N GLN A 18 20.75 31.94 51.32
CA GLN A 18 20.79 33.36 51.06
C GLN A 18 22.26 33.78 50.90
N ILE A 19 22.59 34.31 49.72
CA ILE A 19 23.93 34.83 49.42
C ILE A 19 23.88 36.35 49.53
N GLU A 20 24.66 36.91 50.46
CA GLU A 20 24.95 38.34 50.50
C GLU A 20 26.22 38.62 49.70
N TYR A 21 26.19 39.62 48.84
CA TYR A 21 27.34 40.00 48.03
C TYR A 21 27.43 41.52 47.87
N PHE A 22 28.66 42.01 47.67
CA PHE A 22 28.92 43.38 47.27
C PHE A 22 28.77 43.49 45.77
N GLN A 23 27.92 44.42 45.32
CA GLN A 23 27.78 44.68 43.90
C GLN A 23 28.82 45.71 43.44
N THR A 24 29.64 45.37 42.46
CA THR A 24 30.57 46.32 41.83
C THR A 24 29.96 46.79 40.51
N ARG A 25 29.86 48.11 40.32
CA ARG A 25 29.30 48.70 39.09
C ARG A 25 30.03 49.95 38.65
N LYS A 26 29.83 50.38 37.41
CA LYS A 26 30.26 51.72 36.98
C LYS A 26 29.45 52.80 37.69
N PRO A 27 30.06 53.94 38.09
CA PRO A 27 29.32 55.08 38.62
C PRO A 27 28.37 55.64 37.55
N SER A 28 27.22 56.16 37.96
CA SER A 28 26.38 56.99 37.07
C SER A 28 27.12 58.31 36.76
N LEU A 29 26.67 59.05 35.75
CA LEU A 29 27.31 60.32 35.38
C LEU A 29 27.38 61.31 36.56
N LEU A 30 26.30 61.42 37.35
CA LEU A 30 26.24 62.29 38.53
C LEU A 30 27.25 61.86 39.59
N GLU A 31 27.31 60.56 39.89
CA GLU A 31 28.24 59.99 40.86
C GLU A 31 29.69 60.16 40.40
N PHE A 32 29.95 59.89 39.13
CA PHE A 32 31.25 60.08 38.51
C PHE A 32 31.73 61.52 38.65
N LEU A 33 30.88 62.49 38.31
CA LEU A 33 31.19 63.91 38.41
C LEU A 33 31.46 64.34 39.86
N LEU A 34 30.64 63.89 40.83
CA LEU A 34 30.87 64.20 42.25
C LEU A 34 32.21 63.66 42.74
N ILE A 35 32.52 62.41 42.39
CA ILE A 35 33.79 61.78 42.73
C ILE A 35 34.95 62.55 42.07
N GLN A 36 34.80 62.89 40.79
CA GLN A 36 35.82 63.62 40.02
C GLN A 36 36.04 65.04 40.54
N ILE A 37 35.00 65.74 41.00
CA ILE A 37 35.11 67.07 41.63
C ILE A 37 35.95 66.96 42.91
N ILE A 38 35.66 65.99 43.79
CA ILE A 38 36.46 65.77 45.01
C ILE A 38 37.92 65.48 44.66
N ILE A 39 38.17 64.62 43.66
CA ILE A 39 39.55 64.23 43.28
C ILE A 39 40.28 65.41 42.64
N SER A 40 39.71 66.03 41.62
CA SER A 40 40.47 66.80 40.63
C SER A 40 40.19 68.30 40.61
N HIS A 41 39.10 68.78 41.25
CA HIS A 41 38.78 70.21 41.19
C HIS A 41 39.87 71.06 41.86
N PRO A 42 40.37 72.14 41.24
CA PRO A 42 41.49 72.93 41.77
C PRO A 42 41.11 73.72 43.03
N GLU A 43 39.88 74.24 43.09
CA GLU A 43 39.41 75.06 44.20
C GLU A 43 38.70 74.18 45.25
N LYS A 44 39.45 73.72 46.25
CA LYS A 44 38.91 72.81 47.29
C LYS A 44 38.07 73.51 48.37
N GLU A 45 38.09 74.83 48.41
CA GLU A 45 37.33 75.67 49.35
C GLU A 45 35.88 75.87 48.93
N LYS A 46 35.57 75.77 47.63
CA LYS A 46 34.20 75.81 47.12
C LYS A 46 33.41 74.58 47.55
N SER A 47 32.11 74.75 47.72
CA SER A 47 31.14 73.66 47.92
C SER A 47 30.73 73.02 46.61
N PHE A 48 30.13 71.82 46.65
CA PHE A 48 29.56 71.20 45.45
C PHE A 48 28.50 72.07 44.79
N LEU A 49 27.69 72.77 45.59
CA LEU A 49 26.65 73.66 45.08
C LEU A 49 27.24 74.83 44.27
N GLU A 50 28.31 75.45 44.78
CA GLU A 50 29.02 76.55 44.11
C GLU A 50 29.72 76.04 42.84
N ILE A 51 30.44 74.92 42.92
CA ILE A 51 31.13 74.34 41.75
C ILE A 51 30.12 73.97 40.65
N LEU A 52 29.05 73.25 40.98
CA LEU A 52 28.08 72.80 39.98
C LEU A 52 27.33 73.96 39.33
N LYS A 53 27.01 75.02 40.07
CA LYS A 53 26.31 76.20 39.54
C LYS A 53 27.24 77.15 38.79
N ASP A 54 28.34 77.54 39.41
CA ASP A 54 29.18 78.64 38.95
C ASP A 54 30.22 78.16 37.92
N ASP A 55 30.75 76.95 38.08
CA ASP A 55 31.82 76.42 37.23
C ASP A 55 31.29 75.48 36.13
N PHE A 56 30.16 74.78 36.37
CA PHE A 56 29.56 73.82 35.42
C PHE A 56 28.19 74.24 34.86
N ASP A 57 27.61 75.36 35.28
CA ASP A 57 26.29 75.89 34.83
C ASP A 57 25.12 74.88 34.94
N ILE A 58 25.10 74.09 36.02
CA ILE A 58 24.07 73.08 36.26
C ILE A 58 22.86 73.71 36.97
N SER A 59 21.73 73.75 36.28
CA SER A 59 20.47 74.34 36.75
C SER A 59 19.78 73.54 37.87
N GLU A 60 20.04 72.24 37.99
CA GLU A 60 19.36 71.33 38.94
C GLU A 60 20.35 70.60 39.88
N PRO A 61 20.96 71.28 40.87
CA PRO A 61 21.91 70.67 41.80
C PRO A 61 21.28 69.65 42.76
N ASP A 62 19.95 69.66 42.94
CA ASP A 62 19.24 68.77 43.87
C ASP A 62 19.40 67.28 43.50
N LEU A 63 19.56 66.96 42.21
CA LEU A 63 19.84 65.59 41.74
C LEU A 63 21.23 65.11 42.18
N PHE A 64 22.22 66.00 42.14
CA PHE A 64 23.57 65.72 42.63
C PHE A 64 23.60 65.60 44.16
N GLU A 65 22.80 66.37 44.90
CA GLU A 65 22.72 66.22 46.36
C GLU A 65 22.17 64.84 46.76
N LYS A 66 21.17 64.31 46.03
CA LYS A 66 20.67 62.94 46.26
C LYS A 66 21.76 61.90 46.02
N SER A 67 22.46 61.97 44.89
CA SER A 67 23.58 61.06 44.59
C SER A 67 24.71 61.20 45.61
N PHE A 68 25.02 62.42 46.07
CA PHE A 68 26.02 62.66 47.10
C PHE A 68 25.65 62.00 48.43
N LYS A 69 24.39 62.11 48.87
CA LYS A 69 23.89 61.44 50.08
C LYS A 69 23.99 59.91 49.96
N GLU A 70 23.68 59.35 48.79
CA GLU A 70 23.84 57.91 48.56
C GLU A 70 25.31 57.48 48.60
N LEU A 71 26.20 58.17 47.87
CA LEU A 71 27.65 57.90 47.87
C LEU A 71 28.24 58.00 49.29
N ARG A 72 27.73 58.91 50.12
CA ARG A 72 28.09 58.98 51.55
C ARG A 72 27.54 57.81 52.35
N ARG A 73 26.27 57.43 52.15
CA ARG A 73 25.63 56.28 52.83
C ARG A 73 26.44 55.00 52.61
N VAL A 74 26.91 54.77 51.37
CA VAL A 74 27.71 53.60 51.02
C VAL A 74 29.21 53.77 51.25
N ARG A 75 29.63 54.86 51.92
CA ARG A 75 31.03 55.18 52.26
C ARG A 75 31.99 55.25 51.05
N ILE A 76 31.48 55.64 49.89
CA ILE A 76 32.32 56.02 48.74
C ILE A 76 32.93 57.40 48.99
N ILE A 77 32.11 58.33 49.51
CA ILE A 77 32.54 59.64 50.00
C ILE A 77 32.55 59.61 51.52
N GLU A 78 33.70 59.87 52.11
CA GLU A 78 33.94 59.91 53.56
C GLU A 78 34.22 61.34 54.01
N GLU A 79 33.92 61.66 55.27
CA GLU A 79 34.29 62.96 55.84
C GLU A 79 35.77 62.96 56.25
N ASN A 80 36.48 64.02 55.91
CA ASN A 80 37.85 64.25 56.35
C ASN A 80 37.86 64.66 57.82
N ASN A 81 38.10 63.70 58.70
CA ASN A 81 38.08 63.88 60.16
C ASN A 81 39.08 64.93 60.67
N LEU A 82 40.12 65.27 59.91
CA LEU A 82 41.10 66.30 60.28
C LEU A 82 40.57 67.74 60.09
N VAL A 83 39.55 67.95 59.26
CA VAL A 83 39.04 69.28 58.88
C VAL A 83 37.65 69.57 59.47
N SER A 84 36.89 68.53 59.86
CA SER A 84 35.47 68.67 60.25
C SER A 84 35.21 69.45 61.54
N ILE A 85 36.23 69.66 62.39
CA ILE A 85 36.09 70.29 63.71
C ILE A 85 35.80 71.82 63.61
N VAL A 86 36.02 72.45 62.45
CA VAL A 86 35.96 73.93 62.31
C VAL A 86 34.86 74.44 61.34
N SER A 87 34.13 73.56 60.64
CA SER A 87 33.17 73.96 59.60
C SER A 87 31.72 74.01 60.09
N GLN A 88 31.09 75.20 60.14
CA GLN A 88 29.65 75.36 60.43
C GLN A 88 28.73 74.88 59.30
N LYS A 89 29.23 74.78 58.05
CA LYS A 89 28.47 74.24 56.91
C LYS A 89 28.60 72.70 56.87
N LYS A 90 27.48 71.99 56.73
CA LYS A 90 27.41 70.52 56.62
C LYS A 90 26.72 70.11 55.32
N GLY A 91 27.13 68.97 54.76
CA GLY A 91 26.49 68.40 53.56
C GLY A 91 26.92 69.09 52.27
N PHE A 92 26.03 69.16 51.29
CA PHE A 92 26.35 69.57 49.92
C PHE A 92 26.86 71.02 49.77
N THR A 93 26.65 71.85 50.79
CA THR A 93 27.11 73.24 50.91
C THR A 93 28.44 73.39 51.68
N ALA A 94 29.01 72.29 52.16
CA ALA A 94 30.32 72.31 52.79
C ALA A 94 31.45 72.32 51.73
N PRO A 95 32.61 72.93 52.03
CA PRO A 95 33.78 72.89 51.17
C PRO A 95 34.19 71.47 50.78
N ILE A 96 34.55 71.22 49.51
CA ILE A 96 34.89 69.88 49.03
C ILE A 96 36.14 69.29 49.71
N ARG A 97 37.04 70.12 50.27
CA ARG A 97 38.19 69.68 51.11
C ARG A 97 37.78 68.83 52.32
N ASN A 98 36.54 68.97 52.77
CA ASN A 98 35.98 68.23 53.90
C ASN A 98 35.63 66.78 53.53
N TYR A 99 35.76 66.40 52.26
CA TYR A 99 35.41 65.08 51.76
C TYR A 99 36.62 64.36 51.18
N LEU A 100 36.68 63.06 51.40
CA LEU A 100 37.68 62.15 50.84
C LEU A 100 36.97 61.02 50.10
N ILE A 101 37.55 60.56 49.00
CA ILE A 101 37.08 59.35 48.32
C ILE A 101 37.76 58.14 48.96
N ASN A 102 37.00 57.07 49.17
CA ASN A 102 37.54 55.81 49.64
C ASN A 102 38.78 55.40 48.82
N LYS A 103 39.88 55.05 49.50
CA LYS A 103 41.20 54.85 48.87
C LYS A 103 41.18 53.88 47.68
N LYS A 104 40.43 52.76 47.77
CA LYS A 104 40.33 51.80 46.66
C LYS A 104 39.66 52.41 45.42
N ILE A 105 38.62 53.23 45.64
CA ILE A 105 37.89 53.90 44.56
C ILE A 105 38.73 55.03 43.96
N LEU A 106 39.46 55.76 44.81
CA LEU A 106 40.43 56.77 44.37
C LEU A 106 41.49 56.15 43.45
N ASP A 107 42.12 55.05 43.88
CA ASP A 107 43.13 54.33 43.09
C ASP A 107 42.54 53.81 41.76
N ASN A 108 41.31 53.29 41.80
CA ASN A 108 40.58 52.83 40.62
C ASN A 108 40.33 53.97 39.61
N PHE A 109 39.84 55.13 40.08
CA PHE A 109 39.58 56.31 39.25
C PHE A 109 40.87 56.91 38.67
N GLN A 110 41.96 56.97 39.43
CA GLN A 110 43.26 57.44 38.95
C GLN A 110 43.85 56.54 37.86
N ASN A 111 43.56 55.23 37.91
CA ASN A 111 43.97 54.25 36.89
C ASN A 111 42.95 54.07 35.75
N GLY A 112 41.94 54.94 35.64
CA GLY A 112 40.93 54.88 34.58
C GLY A 112 39.90 53.76 34.70
N LYS A 113 39.86 53.04 35.82
CA LYS A 113 38.86 51.99 36.13
C LYS A 113 37.72 52.60 36.93
N TYR A 114 36.70 53.11 36.25
CA TYR A 114 35.56 53.78 36.91
C TYR A 114 34.56 52.76 37.46
N LEU A 115 34.87 52.22 38.64
CA LEU A 115 34.06 51.22 39.32
C LEU A 115 33.86 51.63 40.77
N ILE A 116 32.61 51.58 41.21
CA ILE A 116 32.19 51.85 42.57
C ILE A 116 31.43 50.64 43.12
N SER A 117 31.70 50.27 44.36
CA SER A 117 30.92 49.25 45.07
C SER A 117 29.64 49.89 45.57
N GLN A 118 28.51 49.29 45.26
CA GLN A 118 27.25 49.59 45.94
C GLN A 118 26.97 48.59 47.05
N GLU A 119 26.05 49.03 47.91
CA GLU A 119 25.38 48.36 49.00
C GLU A 119 25.27 46.82 48.88
N ILE A 120 25.26 46.18 50.04
CA ILE A 120 25.11 44.73 50.18
C ILE A 120 23.80 44.30 49.53
N LYS A 121 23.88 43.47 48.49
CA LYS A 121 22.73 42.84 47.87
C LYS A 121 22.52 41.45 48.44
N VAL A 122 21.26 41.06 48.55
CA VAL A 122 20.84 39.78 49.09
C VAL A 122 20.03 39.05 48.02
N LYS A 123 20.41 37.82 47.69
CA LYS A 123 19.61 36.93 46.83
C LYS A 123 19.37 35.59 47.53
N LYS A 124 18.15 35.07 47.38
CA LYS A 124 17.73 33.78 47.93
C LYS A 124 17.68 32.72 46.83
N PHE A 125 18.13 31.52 47.18
CA PHE A 125 18.25 30.33 46.35
C PHE A 125 17.90 29.11 47.20
N TYR A 126 17.95 27.93 46.58
CA TYR A 126 17.73 26.64 47.21
C TYR A 126 18.95 25.76 46.98
N LEU A 127 19.61 25.33 48.05
CA LEU A 127 20.58 24.24 48.00
C LEU A 127 19.79 22.94 47.94
N ILE A 128 20.02 22.15 46.89
CA ILE A 128 19.32 20.91 46.64
C ILE A 128 20.35 19.79 46.62
N TYR A 129 20.03 18.69 47.28
CA TYR A 129 20.78 17.45 47.16
C TYR A 129 19.92 16.35 46.53
N ASP A 130 20.43 15.80 45.44
CA ASP A 130 19.87 14.64 44.77
C ASP A 130 20.60 13.38 45.25
N TYR A 131 19.96 12.58 46.09
CA TYR A 131 20.59 11.36 46.62
C TYR A 131 20.69 10.22 45.60
N ILE A 132 19.98 10.30 44.47
CA ILE A 132 20.03 9.29 43.41
C ILE A 132 21.17 9.64 42.45
N ALA A 133 21.27 10.90 42.03
CA ALA A 133 22.38 11.37 41.18
C ALA A 133 23.66 11.67 41.98
N ASN A 134 23.61 11.62 43.31
CA ASN A 134 24.69 11.95 44.23
C ASN A 134 25.32 13.33 43.95
N ASN A 135 24.48 14.34 43.70
CA ASN A 135 24.94 15.67 43.34
C ASN A 135 24.32 16.77 44.23
N TRP A 136 25.06 17.86 44.34
CA TRP A 136 24.65 19.08 45.03
C TRP A 136 24.51 20.19 44.02
N GLU A 137 23.42 20.95 44.10
CA GLU A 137 23.17 22.08 43.21
C GLU A 137 22.52 23.24 43.96
N ILE A 138 22.72 24.48 43.49
CA ILE A 138 21.98 25.65 43.95
C ILE A 138 21.07 26.11 42.82
N GLN A 139 19.78 26.24 43.09
CA GLN A 139 18.78 26.66 42.11
C GLN A 139 17.98 27.88 42.58
N LYS A 140 17.48 28.67 41.63
CA LYS A 140 16.66 29.86 41.91
C LYS A 140 15.21 29.53 42.28
N SER A 141 14.69 28.39 41.83
CA SER A 141 13.28 27.99 41.99
C SER A 141 13.14 26.55 42.46
N LYS A 142 12.05 26.23 43.18
CA LYS A 142 11.69 24.87 43.62
C LYS A 142 10.99 24.03 42.54
N THR A 143 11.23 24.28 41.25
CA THR A 143 10.50 23.60 40.17
C THR A 143 11.44 22.74 39.34
N ASN A 144 11.24 21.42 39.40
CA ASN A 144 11.83 20.49 38.44
C ASN A 144 10.95 20.40 37.19
N LEU A 145 11.60 20.18 36.03
CA LEU A 145 10.92 19.81 34.79
C LEU A 145 10.30 18.42 34.96
N SER A 146 9.02 18.27 34.67
CA SER A 146 8.36 16.96 34.76
C SER A 146 8.68 16.10 33.54
N SER A 147 9.07 14.85 33.77
CA SER A 147 9.24 13.86 32.70
C SER A 147 7.91 13.14 32.39
N THR A 148 7.72 12.73 31.14
CA THR A 148 6.69 11.74 30.79
C THR A 148 7.32 10.34 30.82
N GLY A 149 6.55 9.35 31.28
CA GLY A 149 6.99 7.96 31.34
C GLY A 149 5.83 7.01 31.06
N SER A 150 6.14 5.83 30.53
CA SER A 150 5.16 4.77 30.25
C SER A 150 4.67 4.07 31.51
N TYR A 151 5.49 4.13 32.56
CA TYR A 151 5.24 3.59 33.88
C TYR A 151 5.64 4.63 34.93
N GLN A 152 5.04 4.59 36.12
CA GLN A 152 5.37 5.54 37.19
C GLN A 152 5.48 4.85 38.55
N PHE A 153 6.68 4.81 39.11
CA PHE A 153 6.95 4.36 40.48
C PHE A 153 7.31 5.55 41.36
N GLU A 154 6.85 5.57 42.62
CA GLU A 154 7.18 6.62 43.59
C GLU A 154 7.92 6.05 44.79
N ILE A 155 9.13 6.55 45.02
CA ILE A 155 9.92 6.28 46.21
C ILE A 155 9.42 7.22 47.31
N GLN A 156 8.71 6.66 48.29
CA GLN A 156 8.17 7.43 49.42
C GLN A 156 9.24 7.81 50.47
N SER A 157 10.45 7.24 50.38
CA SER A 157 11.48 7.48 51.38
C SER A 157 12.07 8.90 51.28
N LYS A 158 12.06 9.60 52.41
CA LYS A 158 12.75 10.86 52.63
C LYS A 158 14.08 10.54 53.32
N LYS A 159 15.21 10.86 52.69
CA LYS A 159 16.53 10.64 53.29
C LYS A 159 16.95 11.87 54.09
N GLU A 160 17.41 11.60 55.30
CA GLU A 160 18.10 12.59 56.14
C GLU A 160 19.54 12.77 55.68
N ILE A 161 19.93 14.02 55.46
CA ILE A 161 21.19 14.36 54.80
C ILE A 161 21.80 15.54 55.51
N SER A 162 23.10 15.42 55.74
CA SER A 162 23.90 16.48 56.30
C SER A 162 25.10 16.80 55.42
N VAL A 163 25.55 18.04 55.48
CA VAL A 163 26.69 18.53 54.70
C VAL A 163 27.54 19.45 55.56
N SER A 164 28.86 19.40 55.39
CA SER A 164 29.77 20.29 56.09
C SER A 164 29.65 21.71 55.54
N LYS A 165 29.94 22.70 56.39
CA LYS A 165 29.91 24.12 55.99
C LYS A 165 30.88 24.41 54.85
N GLU A 166 32.07 23.82 54.85
CA GLU A 166 33.10 24.05 53.82
C GLU A 166 32.57 23.66 52.44
N LYS A 167 31.92 22.49 52.34
CA LYS A 167 31.35 22.01 51.08
C LYS A 167 30.24 22.94 50.57
N VAL A 168 29.41 23.48 51.45
CA VAL A 168 28.36 24.43 51.05
C VAL A 168 28.95 25.77 50.62
N ILE A 169 30.01 26.25 51.29
CA ILE A 169 30.75 27.45 50.87
C ILE A 169 31.34 27.24 49.47
N ASP A 170 31.94 26.08 49.20
CA ASP A 170 32.53 25.77 47.90
C ASP A 170 31.48 25.71 46.79
N ILE A 171 30.35 25.03 47.04
CA ILE A 171 29.21 24.99 46.09
C ILE A 171 28.67 26.40 45.83
N ALA A 172 28.53 27.23 46.88
CA ALA A 172 28.04 28.59 46.75
C ALA A 172 29.02 29.49 45.98
N LYS A 173 30.32 29.37 46.22
CA LYS A 173 31.37 30.09 45.47
C LYS A 173 31.38 29.67 44.00
N ASP A 174 31.31 28.37 43.74
CA ASP A 174 31.26 27.85 42.37
C ASP A 174 30.01 28.35 41.63
N PHE A 175 28.83 28.23 42.26
CA PHE A 175 27.57 28.78 41.74
C PHE A 175 27.67 30.29 41.47
N PHE A 176 28.22 31.06 42.41
CA PHE A 176 28.38 32.51 42.26
C PHE A 176 29.27 32.89 41.07
N SER A 177 30.37 32.15 40.86
CA SER A 177 31.32 32.42 39.77
C SER A 177 30.83 32.00 38.38
N LYS A 178 29.93 31.01 38.30
CA LYS A 178 29.45 30.42 37.03
C LYS A 178 28.18 31.06 36.48
N ASN A 179 27.43 31.79 37.29
CA ASN A 179 26.14 32.37 36.92
C ASN A 179 26.27 33.88 36.67
N ASP A 180 26.98 34.25 35.60
CA ASP A 180 27.22 35.64 35.14
C ASP A 180 25.91 36.39 34.80
N ASP A 181 24.82 35.67 34.58
CA ASP A 181 23.46 36.20 34.38
C ASP A 181 22.82 36.69 35.69
N ILE A 182 23.30 36.19 36.84
CA ILE A 182 22.79 36.51 38.17
C ILE A 182 23.77 37.44 38.91
N PHE A 183 25.07 37.22 38.78
CA PHE A 183 26.13 37.97 39.46
C PHE A 183 27.09 38.57 38.45
N SER A 184 27.52 39.81 38.65
CA SER A 184 28.53 40.45 37.79
C SER A 184 29.91 39.87 38.10
N LYS A 185 30.81 39.81 37.12
CA LYS A 185 32.19 39.29 37.31
C LYS A 185 33.01 39.98 38.41
N GLU A 186 32.65 41.19 38.77
CA GLU A 186 33.32 41.98 39.81
C GLU A 186 32.56 41.99 41.14
N ASP A 187 31.42 41.31 41.22
CA ASP A 187 30.68 41.13 42.47
C ASP A 187 31.47 40.18 43.39
N ASN A 188 31.38 40.38 44.71
CA ASN A 188 32.11 39.56 45.68
C ASN A 188 31.17 39.04 46.78
N ILE A 189 31.23 37.74 47.08
CA ILE A 189 30.47 37.16 48.19
C ILE A 189 30.94 37.78 49.52
N LYS A 190 29.98 38.23 50.32
CA LYS A 190 30.20 38.75 51.67
C LYS A 190 29.93 37.69 52.73
N SER A 191 28.77 37.04 52.67
CA SER A 191 28.33 36.03 53.64
C SER A 191 27.27 35.13 53.02
N ILE A 192 27.15 33.91 53.55
CA ILE A 192 26.17 32.92 53.12
C ILE A 192 25.35 32.53 54.35
N PHE A 193 24.03 32.51 54.21
CA PHE A 193 23.10 32.10 55.25
C PHE A 193 22.33 30.88 54.79
N ILE A 194 22.13 29.92 55.69
CA ILE A 194 21.32 28.72 55.48
C ILE A 194 20.13 28.78 56.42
N ASP A 195 18.92 28.75 55.85
CA ASP A 195 17.65 28.87 56.60
C ASP A 195 17.65 30.05 57.61
N GLY A 196 18.31 31.15 57.25
CA GLY A 196 18.40 32.38 58.04
C GLY A 196 19.56 32.44 59.04
N ILE A 197 20.38 31.40 59.16
CA ILE A 197 21.54 31.36 60.06
C ILE A 197 22.83 31.54 59.25
N ASP A 198 23.74 32.38 59.73
CA ASP A 198 25.05 32.59 59.13
C ASP A 198 25.85 31.27 59.11
N ILE A 199 26.37 30.89 57.94
CA ILE A 199 27.07 29.62 57.72
C ILE A 199 28.28 29.46 58.64
N GLU A 200 28.93 30.56 59.04
CA GLU A 200 30.10 30.54 59.93
C GLU A 200 29.73 30.05 61.35
N LYS A 201 28.45 30.10 61.72
CA LYS A 201 27.93 29.64 63.02
C LYS A 201 27.45 28.18 63.00
N LEU A 202 27.51 27.52 61.86
CA LEU A 202 27.04 26.15 61.67
C LEU A 202 28.24 25.25 61.40
N ASP A 203 28.44 24.20 62.19
CA ASP A 203 29.44 23.17 61.88
C ASP A 203 28.93 22.17 60.84
N GLN A 204 27.63 21.87 60.89
CA GLN A 204 26.96 20.92 60.01
C GLN A 204 25.56 21.43 59.66
N ILE A 205 25.18 21.27 58.39
CA ILE A 205 23.90 21.71 57.86
C ILE A 205 23.03 20.47 57.66
N PHE A 206 21.88 20.42 58.33
CA PHE A 206 20.92 19.33 58.20
C PHE A 206 19.75 19.75 57.31
N LEU A 207 19.45 18.98 56.27
CA LEU A 207 18.37 19.27 55.32
C LEU A 207 17.03 18.61 55.72
N ASN A 208 16.88 18.21 56.98
CA ASN A 208 15.94 17.15 57.40
C ASN A 208 14.51 17.63 57.75
N SER A 209 14.13 18.87 57.44
CA SER A 209 12.77 19.34 57.78
C SER A 209 11.70 18.70 56.86
N PRO A 210 10.54 18.26 57.37
CA PRO A 210 9.45 17.71 56.55
C PRO A 210 8.98 18.65 55.42
N GLU A 211 9.16 19.97 55.61
CA GLU A 211 8.84 21.06 54.68
C GLU A 211 9.94 21.30 53.63
N ASN A 212 11.09 20.62 53.75
CA ASN A 212 12.32 20.80 52.98
C ASN A 212 12.58 19.66 51.99
N TYR A 213 11.54 19.20 51.32
CA TYR A 213 11.67 18.22 50.23
C TYR A 213 11.07 18.73 48.93
N LEU A 214 11.76 18.44 47.83
CA LEU A 214 11.32 18.75 46.47
C LEU A 214 11.01 17.45 45.74
N LEU A 215 9.79 17.32 45.22
CA LEU A 215 9.47 16.19 44.34
C LEU A 215 10.27 16.33 43.04
N ALA A 216 10.99 15.28 42.70
CA ALA A 216 11.76 15.15 41.48
C ALA A 216 11.33 13.89 40.73
N ASP A 217 11.63 13.86 39.44
CA ASP A 217 11.48 12.68 38.62
C ASP A 217 12.74 12.39 37.79
N LYS A 218 12.97 11.11 37.53
CA LYS A 218 14.01 10.59 36.64
C LYS A 218 13.42 9.49 35.77
N ASN A 219 13.86 9.43 34.52
CA ASN A 219 13.52 8.32 33.63
C ASN A 219 14.65 7.29 33.67
N ILE A 220 14.27 6.02 33.80
CA ILE A 220 15.17 4.87 33.75
C ILE A 220 14.61 3.82 32.79
N ASN A 221 15.48 2.92 32.36
CA ASN A 221 15.10 1.69 31.69
C ASN A 221 15.41 0.50 32.61
N MET A 222 14.63 -0.57 32.51
CA MET A 222 14.85 -1.79 33.29
C MET A 222 15.01 -2.97 32.34
N ASN A 223 16.10 -3.71 32.52
CA ASN A 223 16.41 -4.93 31.79
C ASN A 223 16.38 -6.12 32.73
N ILE A 224 15.78 -7.22 32.28
CA ILE A 224 15.84 -8.51 32.96
C ILE A 224 16.48 -9.50 31.98
N ASP A 225 17.62 -10.06 32.37
CA ASP A 225 18.39 -10.99 31.54
C ASP A 225 17.76 -12.40 31.53
N GLU A 226 18.41 -13.34 30.83
CA GLU A 226 17.96 -14.73 30.74
C GLU A 226 18.08 -15.49 32.07
N ASN A 227 19.03 -15.09 32.92
CA ASN A 227 19.21 -15.61 34.28
C ASN A 227 18.27 -14.93 35.29
N GLN A 228 17.40 -14.05 34.82
CA GLN A 228 16.42 -13.28 35.59
C GLN A 228 17.03 -12.25 36.54
N ASN A 229 18.26 -11.81 36.28
CA ASN A 229 18.86 -10.69 36.97
C ASN A 229 18.26 -9.38 36.46
N ILE A 230 17.89 -8.51 37.39
CA ILE A 230 17.36 -7.19 37.09
C ILE A 230 18.53 -6.20 37.03
N PHE A 231 18.55 -5.39 35.98
CA PHE A 231 19.49 -4.29 35.76
C PHE A 231 18.70 -3.02 35.46
N ILE A 232 19.09 -1.92 36.09
CA ILE A 232 18.56 -0.59 35.80
C ILE A 232 19.59 0.17 34.98
N GLU A 233 19.14 0.72 33.86
CA GLU A 233 19.92 1.53 32.92
C GLU A 233 19.42 2.99 32.96
N SER A 234 20.35 3.92 32.91
CA SER A 234 20.09 5.36 32.83
C SER A 234 21.24 6.04 32.10
N ASP A 235 20.98 7.16 31.44
CA ASP A 235 22.02 7.99 30.82
C ASP A 235 23.00 8.55 31.87
N ASP A 236 22.54 8.65 33.12
CA ASP A 236 23.35 9.06 34.27
C ASP A 236 23.90 7.81 34.99
N LEU A 237 25.21 7.59 34.88
CA LEU A 237 25.89 6.45 35.49
C LEU A 237 25.68 6.39 37.01
N PHE A 238 25.59 7.52 37.70
CA PHE A 238 25.34 7.52 39.15
C PHE A 238 23.94 7.04 39.48
N VAL A 239 22.95 7.45 38.68
CA VAL A 239 21.56 6.97 38.82
C VAL A 239 21.50 5.45 38.60
N ALA A 240 22.15 4.95 37.54
CA ALA A 240 22.21 3.52 37.27
C ALA A 240 22.90 2.76 38.42
N SER A 241 24.06 3.23 38.90
CA SER A 241 24.78 2.64 40.03
C SER A 241 23.93 2.62 41.31
N PHE A 242 23.27 3.73 41.65
CA PHE A 242 22.42 3.83 42.85
C PHE A 242 21.35 2.73 42.90
N PHE A 243 20.66 2.51 41.78
CA PHE A 243 19.62 1.50 41.70
C PHE A 243 20.18 0.08 41.66
N ASN A 244 21.30 -0.14 40.98
CA ASN A 244 21.92 -1.46 40.86
C ASN A 244 22.58 -1.92 42.17
N GLU A 245 23.06 -1.00 43.02
CA GLU A 245 23.55 -1.30 44.37
C GLU A 245 22.43 -1.57 45.39
N ASN A 246 21.20 -1.13 45.09
CA ASN A 246 20.06 -1.22 46.00
C ASN A 246 19.08 -2.33 45.57
N GLU A 247 19.48 -3.59 45.81
CA GLU A 247 18.74 -4.79 45.38
C GLU A 247 17.27 -4.80 45.79
N LYS A 248 16.95 -4.34 47.01
CA LYS A 248 15.57 -4.29 47.50
C LYS A 248 14.71 -3.33 46.67
N LEU A 249 15.20 -2.10 46.47
CA LEU A 249 14.48 -1.09 45.70
C LEU A 249 14.33 -1.52 44.23
N LYS A 250 15.36 -2.16 43.67
CA LYS A 250 15.34 -2.72 42.32
C LYS A 250 14.25 -3.79 42.16
N SER A 251 14.11 -4.70 43.11
CA SER A 251 13.05 -5.71 43.14
C SER A 251 11.65 -5.10 43.33
N GLU A 252 11.51 -4.07 44.17
CA GLU A 252 10.26 -3.33 44.35
C GLU A 252 9.81 -2.62 43.06
N ILE A 253 10.74 -1.91 42.39
CA ILE A 253 10.51 -1.29 41.09
C ILE A 253 10.09 -2.38 40.08
N ALA A 254 10.87 -3.46 39.97
CA ALA A 254 10.57 -4.52 39.01
C ALA A 254 9.17 -5.12 39.22
N SER A 255 8.81 -5.46 40.46
CA SER A 255 7.51 -6.01 40.81
C SER A 255 6.37 -5.09 40.40
N PHE A 256 6.50 -3.79 40.73
CA PHE A 256 5.48 -2.80 40.43
C PHE A 256 5.33 -2.54 38.92
N ILE A 257 6.45 -2.42 38.19
CA ILE A 257 6.44 -2.20 36.74
C ILE A 257 5.86 -3.40 36.01
N ILE A 258 6.25 -4.61 36.43
CA ILE A 258 5.68 -5.87 35.90
C ILE A 258 4.17 -5.93 36.14
N GLU A 259 3.69 -5.56 37.34
CA GLU A 259 2.26 -5.56 37.63
C GLU A 259 1.48 -4.56 36.75
N GLN A 260 2.02 -3.34 36.58
CA GLN A 260 1.43 -2.34 35.69
C GLN A 260 1.40 -2.83 34.23
N TYR A 261 2.49 -3.43 33.76
CA TYR A 261 2.57 -4.02 32.43
C TYR A 261 1.53 -5.16 32.26
N SER A 262 1.46 -6.09 33.21
CA SER A 262 0.51 -7.22 33.15
C SER A 262 -0.93 -6.75 33.09
N LYS A 263 -1.31 -5.72 33.89
CA LYS A 263 -2.65 -5.11 33.82
C LYS A 263 -2.92 -4.51 32.44
N LYS A 264 -1.96 -3.75 31.91
CA LYS A 264 -2.07 -3.11 30.59
C LYS A 264 -2.20 -4.12 29.45
N ILE A 265 -1.45 -5.22 29.50
CA ILE A 265 -1.54 -6.30 28.51
C ILE A 265 -2.87 -7.05 28.61
N ALA A 266 -3.31 -7.38 29.82
CA ALA A 266 -4.55 -8.12 30.05
C ALA A 266 -5.79 -7.36 29.54
N GLU A 267 -5.72 -6.04 29.42
CA GLU A 267 -6.76 -5.22 28.81
C GLU A 267 -6.86 -5.34 27.27
N ILE A 268 -5.84 -5.90 26.62
CA ILE A 268 -5.70 -5.95 25.17
C ILE A 268 -5.68 -7.40 24.69
N PHE A 269 -4.78 -8.20 25.25
CA PHE A 269 -4.49 -9.56 24.82
C PHE A 269 -4.77 -10.58 25.93
N ALA A 270 -5.19 -11.77 25.51
CA ALA A 270 -5.22 -12.97 26.33
C ALA A 270 -4.01 -13.84 25.99
N ALA A 271 -3.23 -14.23 27.00
CA ALA A 271 -2.15 -15.20 26.80
C ALA A 271 -2.71 -16.56 26.37
N LYS A 272 -1.93 -17.29 25.56
CA LYS A 272 -2.27 -18.63 25.08
C LYS A 272 -2.59 -19.56 26.24
N ARG A 273 -3.67 -20.34 26.10
CA ARG A 273 -4.15 -21.30 27.10
C ARG A 273 -3.96 -22.74 26.62
N GLY A 274 -3.82 -23.69 27.55
CA GLY A 274 -3.68 -25.11 27.24
C GLY A 274 -2.23 -25.61 27.16
N LYS A 275 -2.01 -26.78 26.56
CA LYS A 275 -0.69 -27.42 26.46
C LYS A 275 0.15 -26.71 25.38
N ILE A 276 0.99 -25.78 25.79
CA ILE A 276 1.90 -25.03 24.91
C ILE A 276 3.16 -25.85 24.65
N LEU A 277 3.49 -26.10 23.38
CA LEU A 277 4.76 -26.70 22.96
C LEU A 277 5.88 -25.66 23.06
N GLN A 278 6.54 -25.56 24.21
CA GLN A 278 7.61 -24.57 24.46
C GLN A 278 8.75 -24.66 23.45
N ASP A 279 9.02 -25.85 22.90
CA ASP A 279 10.08 -26.08 21.91
C ASP A 279 9.88 -25.32 20.59
N LEU A 280 8.65 -24.85 20.30
CA LEU A 280 8.34 -24.03 19.13
C LEU A 280 8.86 -22.60 19.25
N TYR A 281 9.16 -22.14 20.46
CA TYR A 281 9.55 -20.76 20.72
C TYR A 281 11.05 -20.61 20.92
N LEU A 282 11.56 -19.43 20.61
CA LEU A 282 12.87 -18.99 21.02
C LEU A 282 12.84 -18.58 22.49
N ASN A 283 13.97 -18.72 23.18
CA ASN A 283 14.06 -18.45 24.62
C ASN A 283 13.85 -16.97 24.97
N LYS A 284 14.19 -16.07 24.05
CA LYS A 284 14.12 -14.62 24.27
C LYS A 284 12.67 -14.13 24.37
N SER A 285 12.37 -13.45 25.48
CA SER A 285 11.07 -12.82 25.74
C SER A 285 11.08 -11.32 25.44
N TYR A 286 9.96 -10.85 24.91
CA TYR A 286 9.67 -9.48 24.53
C TYR A 286 8.45 -8.96 25.29
N THR A 287 8.48 -7.69 25.67
CA THR A 287 7.31 -6.91 26.11
C THR A 287 6.62 -6.31 24.87
N PHE A 288 5.42 -5.74 25.01
CA PHE A 288 4.76 -5.12 23.85
C PHE A 288 5.52 -3.90 23.29
N GLU A 289 6.31 -3.20 24.11
CA GLU A 289 7.08 -2.02 23.70
C GLU A 289 8.24 -2.37 22.78
N ASN A 290 8.88 -3.53 23.01
CA ASN A 290 10.09 -3.97 22.31
C ASN A 290 9.82 -5.14 21.35
N LEU A 291 8.58 -5.28 20.87
CA LEU A 291 8.25 -6.30 19.88
C LEU A 291 9.12 -6.14 18.63
N PRO A 292 9.66 -7.25 18.09
CA PRO A 292 10.40 -7.24 16.85
C PRO A 292 9.43 -7.11 15.67
N THR A 293 8.92 -5.90 15.44
CA THR A 293 8.03 -5.58 14.32
C THR A 293 8.87 -5.29 13.06
N PRO A 294 8.74 -6.07 11.96
CA PRO A 294 9.44 -5.76 10.71
C PRO A 294 8.95 -4.43 10.13
N VAL A 295 9.89 -3.55 9.74
CA VAL A 295 9.56 -2.23 9.17
C VAL A 295 8.90 -2.34 7.80
N ASP A 296 9.21 -3.43 7.07
CA ASP A 296 8.70 -3.77 5.74
C ASP A 296 7.57 -4.81 5.76
N ALA A 297 6.91 -5.01 6.92
CA ALA A 297 5.77 -5.90 7.01
C ALA A 297 4.61 -5.40 6.13
N GLU A 298 4.19 -6.23 5.17
CA GLU A 298 3.08 -5.92 4.26
C GLU A 298 1.74 -6.43 4.81
N ILE A 299 1.79 -7.46 5.68
CA ILE A 299 0.60 -8.10 6.23
C ILE A 299 0.78 -8.38 7.72
N LEU A 300 -0.27 -8.13 8.51
CA LEU A 300 -0.39 -8.53 9.91
C LEU A 300 -1.56 -9.50 10.08
N PHE A 301 -1.30 -10.66 10.67
CA PHE A 301 -2.34 -11.57 11.13
C PHE A 301 -2.50 -11.47 12.64
N ILE A 302 -3.74 -11.47 13.11
CA ILE A 302 -4.09 -11.37 14.53
C ILE A 302 -5.07 -12.48 14.88
N ASN A 303 -4.74 -13.26 15.91
CA ASN A 303 -5.62 -14.33 16.37
C ASN A 303 -6.77 -13.75 17.20
N ASN A 304 -8.01 -13.94 16.76
CA ASN A 304 -9.21 -13.45 17.43
C ASN A 304 -9.45 -14.09 18.80
N ASP A 305 -8.94 -15.30 19.04
CA ASP A 305 -9.07 -15.94 20.36
C ASP A 305 -8.12 -15.33 21.41
N ASP A 306 -7.15 -14.51 20.99
CA ASP A 306 -6.08 -13.98 21.84
C ASP A 306 -6.20 -12.47 22.14
N PHE A 307 -7.30 -11.81 21.76
CA PHE A 307 -7.54 -10.41 22.15
C PHE A 307 -8.98 -10.19 22.61
N PHE A 308 -9.18 -9.15 23.43
CA PHE A 308 -10.49 -8.82 24.00
C PHE A 308 -11.27 -7.78 23.19
N ALA A 309 -10.57 -6.89 22.48
CA ALA A 309 -11.19 -5.86 21.64
C ALA A 309 -10.29 -5.47 20.46
N GLU A 310 -10.80 -5.64 19.23
CA GLU A 310 -10.10 -5.31 17.97
C GLU A 310 -9.59 -3.87 17.95
N GLU A 311 -10.45 -2.91 18.32
CA GLU A 311 -10.10 -1.49 18.33
C GLU A 311 -8.89 -1.17 19.23
N ARG A 312 -8.74 -1.90 20.35
CA ARG A 312 -7.61 -1.68 21.27
C ARG A 312 -6.31 -2.13 20.63
N VAL A 313 -6.32 -3.25 19.92
CA VAL A 313 -5.16 -3.76 19.17
C VAL A 313 -4.80 -2.78 18.04
N PHE A 314 -5.79 -2.33 17.26
CA PHE A 314 -5.56 -1.44 16.12
C PHE A 314 -5.10 -0.02 16.51
N LYS A 315 -5.34 0.42 17.76
CA LYS A 315 -4.81 1.68 18.29
C LYS A 315 -3.32 1.63 18.64
N ILE A 316 -2.71 0.44 18.70
CA ILE A 316 -1.30 0.27 19.06
C ILE A 316 -0.41 0.53 17.83
N LYS A 317 0.03 1.79 17.68
CA LYS A 317 0.91 2.21 16.57
C LYS A 317 2.08 1.26 16.33
N LYS A 318 2.76 0.79 17.37
CA LYS A 318 3.93 -0.11 17.26
C LYS A 318 3.63 -1.45 16.57
N ILE A 319 2.39 -1.93 16.64
CA ILE A 319 1.95 -3.20 16.02
C ILE A 319 1.48 -2.95 14.59
N VAL A 320 0.73 -1.88 14.35
CA VAL A 320 0.03 -1.70 13.06
C VAL A 320 0.68 -0.69 12.10
N GLN A 321 1.65 0.12 12.54
CA GLN A 321 2.21 1.21 11.74
C GLN A 321 2.88 0.70 10.47
N GLY A 322 2.54 1.30 9.33
CA GLY A 322 3.11 0.95 8.02
C GLY A 322 2.49 -0.28 7.35
N ILE A 323 1.59 -1.01 8.01
CA ILE A 323 0.99 -2.25 7.49
C ILE A 323 -0.33 -1.94 6.78
N PRO A 324 -0.46 -2.21 5.47
CA PRO A 324 -1.68 -1.95 4.69
C PRO A 324 -2.78 -3.00 4.90
N TYR A 325 -2.41 -4.28 5.09
CA TYR A 325 -3.36 -5.40 5.18
C TYR A 325 -3.33 -6.06 6.56
N ILE A 326 -4.50 -6.23 7.17
CA ILE A 326 -4.66 -6.92 8.45
C ILE A 326 -5.63 -8.09 8.29
N PHE A 327 -5.27 -9.27 8.78
CA PHE A 327 -6.11 -10.46 8.78
C PHE A 327 -6.42 -10.90 10.21
N VAL A 328 -7.67 -10.79 10.61
CA VAL A 328 -8.15 -11.31 11.91
C VAL A 328 -8.64 -12.74 11.68
N TYR A 329 -7.93 -13.75 12.20
CA TYR A 329 -8.26 -15.17 12.00
C TYR A 329 -8.83 -15.81 13.26
N ASN A 330 -9.47 -16.97 13.14
CA ASN A 330 -10.30 -17.59 14.19
C ASN A 330 -11.49 -16.69 14.60
N SER A 331 -12.00 -15.87 13.67
CA SER A 331 -13.16 -15.02 13.94
C SER A 331 -14.41 -15.89 14.12
N LYS A 332 -14.91 -16.02 15.36
CA LYS A 332 -16.14 -16.75 15.66
C LYS A 332 -17.34 -15.84 15.42
N GLY A 333 -17.97 -15.97 14.25
CA GLY A 333 -19.35 -15.51 14.06
C GLY A 333 -19.54 -14.07 13.56
N ASN A 334 -18.54 -13.44 12.93
CA ASN A 334 -18.80 -12.19 12.22
C ASN A 334 -19.34 -12.46 10.81
N SER A 335 -20.49 -11.87 10.47
CA SER A 335 -20.96 -11.72 9.08
C SER A 335 -20.10 -10.74 8.28
N ARG A 336 -19.14 -10.10 8.93
CA ARG A 336 -18.18 -9.17 8.32
C ARG A 336 -16.97 -9.97 7.84
N PHE A 337 -16.80 -10.02 6.53
CA PHE A 337 -15.64 -10.66 5.89
C PHE A 337 -14.50 -9.67 5.58
N GLN A 338 -14.82 -8.37 5.50
CA GLN A 338 -13.87 -7.30 5.22
C GLN A 338 -14.39 -5.93 5.73
N GLU A 339 -13.48 -5.07 6.23
CA GLU A 339 -13.74 -3.66 6.55
C GLU A 339 -12.51 -2.76 6.28
N GLU A 340 -12.71 -1.44 6.33
CA GLU A 340 -11.61 -0.46 6.28
C GLU A 340 -11.46 0.24 7.64
N PHE A 341 -10.22 0.31 8.15
CA PHE A 341 -9.90 0.99 9.40
C PHE A 341 -8.66 1.87 9.23
N ASN A 342 -8.82 3.19 9.37
CA ASN A 342 -7.73 4.17 9.21
C ASN A 342 -6.93 4.00 7.90
N GLY A 343 -7.62 3.75 6.78
CA GLY A 343 -6.99 3.53 5.47
C GLY A 343 -6.32 2.17 5.28
N LYS A 344 -6.59 1.20 6.17
CA LYS A 344 -6.10 -0.19 6.07
C LYS A 344 -7.26 -1.12 5.76
N THR A 345 -6.99 -2.16 4.99
CA THR A 345 -7.97 -3.21 4.70
C THR A 345 -7.86 -4.33 5.74
N VAL A 346 -8.93 -4.58 6.46
CA VAL A 346 -9.03 -5.65 7.45
C VAL A 346 -9.89 -6.77 6.89
N PHE A 347 -9.38 -8.00 6.88
CA PHE A 347 -10.07 -9.20 6.46
C PHE A 347 -10.32 -10.11 7.66
N TYR A 348 -11.49 -10.75 7.69
CA TYR A 348 -11.84 -11.70 8.75
C TYR A 348 -11.82 -13.11 8.20
N LEU A 349 -10.87 -13.90 8.71
CA LEU A 349 -10.68 -15.29 8.33
C LEU A 349 -11.34 -16.21 9.37
N ASN A 350 -11.85 -17.33 8.86
CA ASN A 350 -12.25 -18.46 9.70
C ASN A 350 -11.02 -19.09 10.37
N GLN A 351 -11.21 -20.27 10.97
CA GLN A 351 -10.11 -21.00 11.59
C GLN A 351 -9.06 -21.41 10.56
N ILE A 352 -7.80 -20.99 10.77
CA ILE A 352 -6.66 -21.43 9.97
C ILE A 352 -6.01 -22.60 10.68
N GLU A 353 -6.26 -23.82 10.22
CA GLU A 353 -5.65 -25.03 10.77
C GLU A 353 -4.15 -25.09 10.44
N ASN A 354 -3.33 -24.55 11.34
CA ASN A 354 -1.88 -24.60 11.23
C ASN A 354 -1.24 -24.34 12.60
N ILE A 355 -0.36 -25.25 13.03
CA ILE A 355 0.31 -25.21 14.34
C ILE A 355 1.02 -23.85 14.58
N PHE A 356 1.58 -23.23 13.53
CA PHE A 356 2.23 -21.93 13.63
C PHE A 356 1.24 -20.80 13.93
N PHE A 357 0.09 -20.76 13.24
CA PHE A 357 -0.97 -19.78 13.50
C PHE A 357 -1.68 -20.05 14.84
N ASP A 358 -1.87 -21.30 15.22
CA ASP A 358 -2.44 -21.69 16.52
C ASP A 358 -1.54 -21.29 17.69
N SER A 359 -0.22 -21.37 17.48
CA SER A 359 0.79 -20.96 18.46
C SER A 359 1.08 -19.46 18.45
N SER A 360 0.65 -18.73 17.42
CA SER A 360 0.87 -17.28 17.30
C SER A 360 -0.33 -16.47 17.79
N THR A 361 -0.05 -15.34 18.41
CA THR A 361 -0.99 -14.27 18.73
C THR A 361 -0.96 -13.19 17.66
N LEU A 362 0.25 -12.85 17.19
CA LEU A 362 0.50 -11.95 16.07
C LEU A 362 1.41 -12.66 15.06
N VAL A 363 1.13 -12.53 13.78
CA VAL A 363 2.04 -12.97 12.71
C VAL A 363 2.27 -11.82 11.74
N TYR A 364 3.51 -11.47 11.49
CA TYR A 364 3.87 -10.53 10.43
C TYR A 364 4.32 -11.30 9.19
N TYR A 365 3.98 -10.80 8.00
CA TYR A 365 4.52 -11.29 6.75
C TYR A 365 5.17 -10.14 5.97
N SER A 366 6.37 -10.41 5.47
CA SER A 366 7.10 -9.55 4.53
C SER A 366 7.65 -10.42 3.41
N LYS A 367 7.69 -9.89 2.18
CA LYS A 367 8.40 -10.54 1.06
C LYS A 367 9.86 -10.86 1.38
N THR A 368 10.53 -10.01 2.17
CA THR A 368 11.96 -10.16 2.49
C THR A 368 12.24 -11.29 3.48
N TYR A 369 11.44 -11.39 4.56
CA TYR A 369 11.77 -12.25 5.71
C TYR A 369 10.76 -13.38 5.95
N GLY A 370 9.70 -13.48 5.14
CA GLY A 370 8.63 -14.44 5.27
C GLY A 370 7.73 -14.18 6.48
N PHE A 371 7.12 -15.24 7.03
CA PHE A 371 6.29 -15.18 8.21
C PHE A 371 7.12 -15.12 9.51
N LEU A 372 6.75 -14.20 10.39
CA LEU A 372 7.30 -13.99 11.73
C LEU A 372 6.17 -14.10 12.76
N GLY A 373 6.15 -15.20 13.53
CA GLY A 373 5.12 -15.46 14.53
C GLY A 373 5.57 -15.03 15.93
N LEU A 374 4.66 -14.39 16.67
CA LEU A 374 4.82 -14.02 18.07
C LEU A 374 3.64 -14.58 18.86
N GLY A 375 3.91 -15.42 19.86
CA GLY A 375 2.90 -15.93 20.79
C GLY A 375 3.01 -15.24 22.14
N LEU A 376 1.89 -14.80 22.70
CA LEU A 376 1.83 -14.26 24.06
C LEU A 376 1.66 -15.40 25.07
N LEU A 377 2.68 -15.63 25.89
CA LEU A 377 2.72 -16.73 26.85
C LEU A 377 2.86 -16.20 28.28
N ASN A 378 2.15 -16.80 29.23
CA ASN A 378 2.45 -16.59 30.65
C ASN A 378 3.82 -17.23 30.96
N SER A 379 4.77 -16.37 31.31
CA SER A 379 6.11 -16.78 31.71
C SER A 379 6.27 -16.53 33.21
N SER A 380 6.79 -17.52 33.94
CA SER A 380 7.11 -17.36 35.35
C SER A 380 8.45 -16.63 35.50
N LEU A 381 8.45 -15.52 36.22
CA LEU A 381 9.68 -14.84 36.65
C LEU A 381 10.02 -15.28 38.07
N SER A 382 11.06 -16.10 38.22
CA SER A 382 11.63 -16.58 39.48
C SER A 382 12.10 -15.45 40.41
N ALA A 383 12.46 -14.28 39.89
CA ALA A 383 12.88 -13.15 40.72
C ALA A 383 11.79 -12.68 41.70
N ASN A 384 10.51 -12.78 41.32
CA ASN A 384 9.37 -12.28 42.11
C ASN A 384 8.18 -13.26 42.23
N GLY A 385 8.27 -14.46 41.65
CA GLY A 385 7.18 -15.47 41.66
C GLY A 385 5.92 -15.07 40.88
N LEU A 386 6.01 -14.04 40.02
CA LEU A 386 4.90 -13.51 39.25
C LEU A 386 4.82 -14.19 37.88
N GLU A 387 3.62 -14.61 37.47
CA GLU A 387 3.32 -14.96 36.08
C GLU A 387 3.08 -13.69 35.27
N VAL A 388 3.80 -13.54 34.17
CA VAL A 388 3.76 -12.33 33.33
C VAL A 388 3.50 -12.72 31.87
N PRO A 389 2.52 -12.09 31.19
CA PRO A 389 2.26 -12.36 29.78
C PRO A 389 3.34 -11.69 28.91
N LEU A 390 4.24 -12.50 28.34
CA LEU A 390 5.35 -12.04 27.51
C LEU A 390 5.26 -12.63 26.10
N PHE A 391 5.65 -11.84 25.10
CA PHE A 391 5.71 -12.33 23.73
C PHE A 391 6.98 -13.13 23.52
N LYS A 392 6.85 -14.31 22.93
CA LYS A 392 7.99 -15.10 22.45
C LYS A 392 7.88 -15.31 20.95
N MET A 393 9.02 -15.25 20.28
CA MET A 393 9.10 -15.45 18.85
C MET A 393 9.14 -16.94 18.52
N LEU A 394 8.35 -17.36 17.54
CA LEU A 394 8.37 -18.74 17.05
C LEU A 394 9.65 -18.99 16.25
N LYS A 395 10.20 -20.21 16.36
CA LYS A 395 11.32 -20.67 15.55
C LYS A 395 10.91 -20.68 14.08
N LYS A 396 11.78 -20.16 13.21
CA LYS A 396 11.58 -20.25 11.77
C LYS A 396 11.88 -21.68 11.30
N ASP A 397 10.91 -22.29 10.65
CA ASP A 397 11.08 -23.53 9.92
C ASP A 397 10.78 -23.27 8.44
N SER A 398 11.81 -23.38 7.60
CA SER A 398 11.75 -23.08 6.17
C SER A 398 10.83 -24.02 5.39
N GLU A 399 10.64 -25.27 5.82
CA GLU A 399 9.70 -26.19 5.16
C GLU A 399 8.25 -25.81 5.48
N ASN A 400 7.99 -25.26 6.68
CA ASN A 400 6.66 -24.86 7.11
C ASN A 400 6.15 -23.55 6.49
N GLN A 401 7.01 -22.68 5.96
CA GLN A 401 6.62 -21.38 5.39
C GLN A 401 5.68 -21.52 4.19
N LYS A 402 5.94 -22.46 3.27
CA LYS A 402 5.05 -22.73 2.12
C LYS A 402 3.69 -23.28 2.56
N ASN A 403 3.68 -24.14 3.58
CA ASN A 403 2.43 -24.71 4.10
C ASN A 403 1.58 -23.62 4.78
N ILE A 404 2.19 -22.76 5.58
CA ILE A 404 1.55 -21.58 6.20
C ILE A 404 0.92 -20.69 5.12
N GLN A 405 1.70 -20.38 4.08
CA GLN A 405 1.24 -19.58 2.95
C GLN A 405 0.03 -20.21 2.24
N ASN A 406 0.10 -21.50 1.92
CA ASN A 406 -0.99 -22.21 1.24
C ASN A 406 -2.26 -22.26 2.10
N SER A 407 -2.16 -22.54 3.41
CA SER A 407 -3.31 -22.52 4.33
C SER A 407 -3.98 -21.14 4.37
N PHE A 408 -3.19 -20.07 4.34
CA PHE A 408 -3.70 -18.70 4.26
C PHE A 408 -4.41 -18.44 2.92
N LEU A 409 -3.74 -18.71 1.79
CA LEU A 409 -4.29 -18.45 0.45
C LEU A 409 -5.58 -19.24 0.20
N ASN A 410 -5.67 -20.47 0.70
CA ASN A 410 -6.89 -21.29 0.60
C ASN A 410 -8.05 -20.67 1.38
N ASN A 411 -7.81 -20.16 2.59
CA ASN A 411 -8.85 -19.48 3.36
C ASN A 411 -9.30 -18.17 2.69
N LEU A 412 -8.36 -17.40 2.15
CA LEU A 412 -8.70 -16.19 1.41
C LEU A 412 -9.49 -16.50 0.13
N ALA A 413 -9.16 -17.58 -0.56
CA ALA A 413 -9.92 -18.07 -1.72
C ALA A 413 -11.34 -18.51 -1.34
N LEU A 414 -11.55 -19.11 -0.16
CA LEU A 414 -12.88 -19.42 0.36
C LEU A 414 -13.69 -18.15 0.64
N ILE A 415 -13.06 -17.09 1.17
CA ILE A 415 -13.75 -15.82 1.39
C ILE A 415 -14.06 -15.14 0.07
N LEU A 416 -13.14 -15.15 -0.90
CA LEU A 416 -13.42 -14.67 -2.24
C LEU A 416 -14.66 -15.37 -2.80
N LYS A 417 -14.72 -16.71 -2.68
CA LYS A 417 -15.88 -17.50 -3.10
C LYS A 417 -17.16 -17.03 -2.40
N GLN A 418 -17.12 -16.87 -1.08
CA GLN A 418 -18.28 -16.41 -0.30
C GLN A 418 -18.73 -15.01 -0.74
N CYS A 419 -17.81 -14.05 -0.87
CA CYS A 419 -18.11 -12.69 -1.36
C CYS A 419 -18.76 -12.71 -2.75
N LEU A 420 -18.30 -13.58 -3.64
CA LEU A 420 -18.89 -13.76 -4.97
C LEU A 420 -20.29 -14.39 -4.89
N GLU A 421 -20.52 -15.38 -4.01
CA GLU A 421 -21.83 -16.02 -3.80
C GLU A 421 -22.88 -15.06 -3.23
N ILE A 422 -22.50 -14.19 -2.29
CA ILE A 422 -23.38 -13.18 -1.68
C ILE A 422 -23.42 -11.84 -2.45
N LYS A 423 -22.74 -11.75 -3.61
CA LYS A 423 -22.69 -10.58 -4.49
C LYS A 423 -22.06 -9.32 -3.89
N GLU A 424 -21.13 -9.47 -2.95
CA GLU A 424 -20.33 -8.37 -2.40
C GLU A 424 -19.10 -8.08 -3.29
N PHE A 425 -19.36 -7.62 -4.52
CA PHE A 425 -18.36 -7.52 -5.57
C PHE A 425 -17.19 -6.58 -5.28
N GLN A 426 -17.41 -5.45 -4.60
CA GLN A 426 -16.32 -4.54 -4.22
C GLN A 426 -15.30 -5.21 -3.28
N LYS A 427 -15.78 -6.04 -2.35
CA LYS A 427 -14.92 -6.82 -1.45
C LYS A 427 -14.19 -7.92 -2.22
N ALA A 428 -14.89 -8.63 -3.10
CA ALA A 428 -14.26 -9.60 -4.00
C ALA A 428 -13.14 -8.96 -4.84
N LEU A 429 -13.34 -7.75 -5.37
CA LEU A 429 -12.32 -7.01 -6.10
C LEU A 429 -11.10 -6.68 -5.23
N ALA A 430 -11.31 -6.24 -3.99
CA ALA A 430 -10.21 -5.98 -3.06
C ALA A 430 -9.37 -7.24 -2.79
N ILE A 431 -10.03 -8.39 -2.65
CA ILE A 431 -9.37 -9.70 -2.48
C ILE A 431 -8.60 -10.09 -3.76
N ILE A 432 -9.18 -9.89 -4.95
CA ILE A 432 -8.49 -10.18 -6.22
C ILE A 432 -7.26 -9.29 -6.39
N LYS A 433 -7.36 -7.99 -6.09
CA LYS A 433 -6.23 -7.05 -6.10
C LYS A 433 -5.14 -7.47 -5.14
N PHE A 434 -5.51 -7.97 -3.95
CA PHE A 434 -4.56 -8.56 -3.03
C PHE A 434 -3.87 -9.79 -3.66
N PHE A 435 -4.61 -10.74 -4.24
CA PHE A 435 -4.01 -11.89 -4.92
C PHE A 435 -3.05 -11.45 -6.04
N ASP A 436 -3.38 -10.43 -6.82
CA ASP A 436 -2.52 -9.90 -7.90
C ASP A 436 -1.24 -9.24 -7.36
N GLN A 437 -1.37 -8.32 -6.40
CA GLN A 437 -0.24 -7.58 -5.80
C GLN A 437 0.81 -8.50 -5.17
N PHE A 438 0.40 -9.65 -4.66
CA PHE A 438 1.30 -10.63 -4.06
C PHE A 438 1.69 -11.80 -4.99
N GLY A 439 1.27 -11.78 -6.26
CA GLY A 439 1.68 -12.78 -7.26
C GLY A 439 0.93 -14.11 -7.19
N PHE A 440 -0.27 -14.12 -6.62
CA PHE A 440 -1.13 -15.29 -6.41
C PHE A 440 -2.43 -15.23 -7.23
N LEU A 441 -2.45 -14.45 -8.33
CA LEU A 441 -3.64 -14.26 -9.18
C LEU A 441 -4.29 -15.58 -9.62
N LYS A 442 -3.49 -16.63 -9.85
CA LYS A 442 -3.98 -17.96 -10.21
C LYS A 442 -5.01 -18.52 -9.21
N ASN A 443 -4.77 -18.34 -7.90
CA ASN A 443 -5.68 -18.82 -6.86
C ASN A 443 -7.04 -18.11 -6.93
N ALA A 444 -7.06 -16.81 -7.23
CA ALA A 444 -8.30 -16.05 -7.43
C ALA A 444 -9.03 -16.50 -8.70
N LEU A 445 -8.29 -16.73 -9.79
CA LEU A 445 -8.86 -17.19 -11.06
C LEU A 445 -9.49 -18.59 -10.95
N GLU A 446 -8.92 -19.49 -10.16
CA GLU A 446 -9.54 -20.81 -9.90
C GLU A 446 -10.92 -20.67 -9.22
N VAL A 447 -11.07 -19.73 -8.29
CA VAL A 447 -12.36 -19.44 -7.65
C VAL A 447 -13.36 -18.87 -8.67
N ILE A 448 -12.90 -17.93 -9.50
CA ILE A 448 -13.74 -17.33 -10.56
C ILE A 448 -14.13 -18.38 -11.61
N GLU A 449 -13.21 -19.24 -12.05
CA GLU A 449 -13.46 -20.34 -12.99
C GLU A 449 -14.58 -21.24 -12.45
N ASN A 450 -14.48 -21.66 -11.18
CA ASN A 450 -15.50 -22.49 -10.55
C ASN A 450 -16.88 -21.82 -10.52
N GLN A 451 -16.94 -20.52 -10.21
CA GLN A 451 -18.21 -19.80 -10.17
C GLN A 451 -18.81 -19.60 -11.57
N LEU A 452 -17.97 -19.33 -12.58
CA LEU A 452 -18.38 -19.27 -13.99
C LEU A 452 -18.93 -20.62 -14.47
N VAL A 453 -18.32 -21.74 -14.06
CA VAL A 453 -18.83 -23.09 -14.38
C VAL A 453 -20.20 -23.32 -13.75
N ILE A 454 -20.41 -22.93 -12.49
CA ILE A 454 -21.68 -23.07 -11.78
C ILE A 454 -22.79 -22.23 -12.45
N ASP A 455 -22.46 -21.01 -12.89
CA ASP A 455 -23.42 -20.06 -13.47
C ASP A 455 -23.50 -20.11 -15.01
N LEU A 456 -22.83 -21.08 -15.66
CA LEU A 456 -22.66 -21.13 -17.12
C LEU A 456 -23.98 -21.05 -17.91
N LYS A 457 -25.06 -21.65 -17.38
CA LYS A 457 -26.38 -21.68 -18.03
C LYS A 457 -27.28 -20.49 -17.68
N LYS A 458 -26.82 -19.57 -16.83
CA LYS A 458 -27.58 -18.40 -16.36
C LYS A 458 -26.92 -17.08 -16.76
N GLY A 459 -25.60 -17.02 -16.84
CA GLY A 459 -24.81 -15.89 -17.35
C GLY A 459 -24.72 -14.66 -16.42
N ARG A 460 -25.51 -14.61 -15.35
CA ARG A 460 -25.64 -13.45 -14.46
C ARG A 460 -24.33 -13.10 -13.77
N PHE A 461 -23.56 -14.10 -13.33
CA PHE A 461 -22.31 -13.89 -12.63
C PHE A 461 -21.27 -13.18 -13.50
N PHE A 462 -21.15 -13.58 -14.77
CA PHE A 462 -20.22 -12.96 -15.71
C PHE A 462 -20.61 -11.52 -16.02
N GLU A 463 -21.90 -11.24 -16.18
CA GLU A 463 -22.41 -9.88 -16.40
C GLU A 463 -22.07 -8.97 -15.20
N GLU A 464 -22.38 -9.43 -13.98
CA GLU A 464 -22.13 -8.68 -12.75
C GLU A 464 -20.64 -8.41 -12.52
N ILE A 465 -19.77 -9.41 -12.69
CA ILE A 465 -18.31 -9.22 -12.53
C ILE A 465 -17.73 -8.36 -13.65
N SER A 466 -18.25 -8.45 -14.88
CA SER A 466 -17.78 -7.62 -16.00
C SER A 466 -18.13 -6.16 -15.81
N LEU A 467 -19.34 -5.86 -15.33
CA LEU A 467 -19.75 -4.49 -14.98
C LEU A 467 -18.84 -3.90 -13.91
N LEU A 468 -18.62 -4.64 -12.82
CA LEU A 468 -17.72 -4.23 -11.74
C LEU A 468 -16.30 -3.91 -12.22
N LEU A 469 -15.70 -4.80 -13.02
CA LEU A 469 -14.33 -4.63 -13.52
C LEU A 469 -14.23 -3.43 -14.47
N ASN A 470 -15.25 -3.19 -15.30
CA ASN A 470 -15.30 -2.01 -16.16
C ASN A 470 -15.41 -0.70 -15.34
N GLU A 471 -16.29 -0.65 -14.34
CA GLU A 471 -16.46 0.53 -13.47
C GLU A 471 -15.18 0.89 -12.71
N ASN A 472 -14.37 -0.12 -12.35
CA ASN A 472 -13.12 0.06 -11.63
C ASN A 472 -11.88 0.20 -12.55
N SER A 473 -12.07 0.31 -13.87
CA SER A 473 -10.98 0.44 -14.86
C SER A 473 -9.99 -0.74 -14.88
N GLU A 474 -10.43 -1.94 -14.51
CA GLU A 474 -9.61 -3.16 -14.43
C GLU A 474 -9.64 -3.96 -15.75
N GLY A 475 -9.25 -3.31 -16.85
CA GLY A 475 -9.38 -3.85 -18.20
C GLY A 475 -8.59 -5.14 -18.47
N GLU A 476 -7.41 -5.29 -17.88
CA GLU A 476 -6.60 -6.52 -18.04
C GLU A 476 -7.21 -7.72 -17.30
N LEU A 477 -7.71 -7.51 -16.07
CA LEU A 477 -8.39 -8.57 -15.32
C LEU A 477 -9.67 -9.02 -16.05
N LEU A 478 -10.43 -8.08 -16.63
CA LEU A 478 -11.61 -8.40 -17.44
C LEU A 478 -11.25 -9.31 -18.63
N LYS A 479 -10.16 -9.00 -19.35
CA LYS A 479 -9.68 -9.86 -20.46
C LYS A 479 -9.35 -11.27 -19.98
N ILE A 480 -8.72 -11.42 -18.80
CA ILE A 480 -8.38 -12.73 -18.25
C ILE A 480 -9.64 -13.52 -17.88
N VAL A 481 -10.66 -12.87 -17.30
CA VAL A 481 -11.95 -13.49 -16.99
C VAL A 481 -12.69 -13.90 -18.27
N GLU A 482 -12.71 -13.06 -19.32
CA GLU A 482 -13.26 -13.39 -20.63
C GLU A 482 -12.59 -14.64 -21.23
N LEU A 483 -11.25 -14.70 -21.23
CA LEU A 483 -10.50 -15.85 -21.73
C LEU A 483 -10.82 -17.13 -20.94
N THR A 484 -10.98 -17.01 -19.62
CA THR A 484 -11.35 -18.13 -18.74
C THR A 484 -12.75 -18.65 -19.08
N LEU A 485 -13.73 -17.77 -19.25
CA LEU A 485 -15.08 -18.14 -19.68
C LEU A 485 -15.08 -18.82 -21.06
N MET A 486 -14.32 -18.29 -22.04
CA MET A 486 -14.21 -18.91 -23.37
C MET A 486 -13.65 -20.34 -23.29
N GLN A 487 -12.67 -20.59 -22.42
CA GLN A 487 -12.14 -21.95 -22.21
C GLN A 487 -13.18 -22.89 -21.57
N ILE A 488 -13.97 -22.39 -20.61
CA ILE A 488 -15.08 -23.15 -20.02
C ILE A 488 -16.11 -23.53 -21.09
N ILE A 489 -16.48 -22.58 -21.95
CA ILE A 489 -17.43 -22.80 -23.06
C ILE A 489 -16.92 -23.87 -24.03
N VAL A 490 -15.63 -23.85 -24.38
CA VAL A 490 -15.03 -24.92 -25.22
C VAL A 490 -15.12 -26.27 -24.53
N LYS A 491 -14.76 -26.38 -23.24
CA LYS A 491 -14.91 -27.62 -22.47
C LYS A 491 -16.37 -28.10 -22.42
N PHE A 492 -17.32 -27.18 -22.24
CA PHE A 492 -18.76 -27.46 -22.24
C PHE A 492 -19.22 -28.01 -23.59
N SER A 493 -18.74 -27.43 -24.69
CA SER A 493 -19.14 -27.79 -26.06
C SER A 493 -18.86 -29.26 -26.42
N GLN A 494 -17.84 -29.88 -25.80
CA GLN A 494 -17.47 -31.29 -26.03
C GLN A 494 -18.55 -32.28 -25.58
N LYS A 495 -19.50 -31.85 -24.74
CA LYS A 495 -20.55 -32.69 -24.15
C LYS A 495 -21.97 -32.15 -24.41
N ALA A 496 -22.09 -31.00 -25.07
CA ALA A 496 -23.35 -30.29 -25.26
C ALA A 496 -24.00 -30.62 -26.62
N THR A 497 -25.32 -30.46 -26.70
CA THR A 497 -26.04 -30.43 -27.98
C THR A 497 -25.91 -29.06 -28.66
N GLY A 498 -26.26 -28.95 -29.94
CA GLY A 498 -26.26 -27.69 -30.69
C GLY A 498 -27.11 -26.61 -30.01
N MET A 499 -28.37 -26.92 -29.73
CA MET A 499 -29.26 -26.02 -28.97
C MET A 499 -28.75 -25.67 -27.57
N ASP A 500 -28.18 -26.61 -26.82
CA ASP A 500 -27.60 -26.31 -25.49
C ASP A 500 -26.45 -25.30 -25.60
N PHE A 501 -25.60 -25.45 -26.61
CA PHE A 501 -24.51 -24.52 -26.88
C PHE A 501 -25.02 -23.13 -27.27
N ILE A 502 -25.98 -23.05 -28.19
CA ILE A 502 -26.60 -21.79 -28.62
C ILE A 502 -27.21 -21.05 -27.42
N ASN A 503 -27.96 -21.77 -26.58
CA ASN A 503 -28.58 -21.21 -25.39
C ASN A 503 -27.55 -20.64 -24.41
N VAL A 504 -26.38 -21.28 -24.25
CA VAL A 504 -25.28 -20.78 -23.41
C VAL A 504 -24.63 -19.56 -24.04
N ILE A 505 -24.22 -19.63 -25.31
CA ILE A 505 -23.54 -18.51 -25.98
C ILE A 505 -24.40 -17.24 -25.99
N ARG A 506 -25.72 -17.38 -26.14
CA ARG A 506 -26.66 -16.24 -26.15
C ARG A 506 -26.63 -15.41 -24.86
N LEU A 507 -26.19 -15.98 -23.75
CA LEU A 507 -26.13 -15.30 -22.46
C LEU A 507 -24.92 -14.37 -22.31
N TYR A 508 -23.94 -14.46 -23.22
CA TYR A 508 -22.65 -13.79 -23.06
C TYR A 508 -22.37 -12.82 -24.20
N SER A 509 -21.89 -11.62 -23.84
CA SER A 509 -21.38 -10.63 -24.78
C SER A 509 -19.88 -10.44 -24.55
N PHE A 510 -19.07 -10.76 -25.55
CA PHE A 510 -17.62 -10.67 -25.45
C PHE A 510 -17.12 -9.39 -26.12
N LYS A 511 -16.22 -8.64 -25.48
CA LYS A 511 -15.66 -7.43 -26.10
C LYS A 511 -14.53 -7.74 -27.09
N ASN A 512 -13.81 -8.84 -26.89
CA ASN A 512 -12.66 -9.21 -27.70
C ASN A 512 -13.00 -10.25 -28.78
N ASN A 513 -13.44 -9.75 -29.94
CA ASN A 513 -13.86 -10.59 -31.06
C ASN A 513 -12.73 -11.48 -31.63
N LYS A 514 -11.49 -10.99 -31.64
CA LYS A 514 -10.35 -11.72 -32.22
C LYS A 514 -10.05 -13.01 -31.45
N ASP A 515 -10.07 -12.94 -30.13
CA ASP A 515 -9.84 -14.15 -29.33
C ASP A 515 -11.06 -15.05 -29.35
N TYR A 516 -12.26 -14.47 -29.35
CA TYR A 516 -13.49 -15.25 -29.46
C TYR A 516 -13.55 -16.10 -30.76
N GLU A 517 -13.22 -15.51 -31.90
CA GLU A 517 -13.10 -16.19 -33.20
C GLU A 517 -12.14 -17.40 -33.16
N LYS A 518 -10.97 -17.25 -32.52
CA LYS A 518 -10.02 -18.37 -32.34
C LYS A 518 -10.60 -19.50 -31.51
N TYR A 519 -11.47 -19.19 -30.53
CA TYR A 519 -12.13 -20.21 -29.72
C TYR A 519 -13.26 -20.90 -30.47
N LEU A 520 -14.04 -20.18 -31.30
CA LEU A 520 -15.09 -20.79 -32.13
C LEU A 520 -14.52 -21.88 -33.05
N LYS A 521 -13.30 -21.70 -33.59
CA LYS A 521 -12.60 -22.73 -34.39
C LYS A 521 -12.32 -24.04 -33.64
N LYS A 522 -12.33 -24.05 -32.30
CA LYS A 522 -12.01 -25.24 -31.48
C LYS A 522 -13.24 -26.07 -31.12
N ILE A 523 -14.44 -25.62 -31.50
CA ILE A 523 -15.70 -26.24 -31.10
C ILE A 523 -16.09 -27.29 -32.13
N SER A 524 -16.34 -28.51 -31.66
CA SER A 524 -16.59 -29.69 -32.49
C SER A 524 -18.06 -30.16 -32.43
N ILE A 525 -19.01 -29.23 -32.36
CA ILE A 525 -20.44 -29.54 -32.35
C ILE A 525 -20.95 -29.60 -33.79
N THR A 526 -21.77 -30.60 -34.08
CA THR A 526 -22.55 -30.68 -35.33
C THR A 526 -23.89 -29.98 -35.12
N PHE A 527 -24.23 -29.06 -36.04
CA PHE A 527 -25.49 -28.31 -35.99
C PHE A 527 -26.43 -28.69 -37.14
N SER A 528 -27.74 -28.57 -36.92
CA SER A 528 -28.73 -28.53 -38.00
C SER A 528 -28.72 -27.15 -38.69
N LEU A 529 -29.36 -27.05 -39.85
CA LEU A 529 -29.47 -25.78 -40.56
C LEU A 529 -30.24 -24.72 -39.75
N GLU A 530 -31.31 -25.14 -39.06
CA GLU A 530 -32.08 -24.27 -38.16
C GLU A 530 -31.24 -23.77 -36.99
N GLU A 531 -30.41 -24.64 -36.40
CA GLU A 531 -29.49 -24.26 -35.34
C GLU A 531 -28.41 -23.29 -35.84
N ILE A 532 -27.90 -23.46 -37.07
CA ILE A 532 -26.96 -22.51 -37.70
C ILE A 532 -27.58 -21.13 -37.87
N TYR A 533 -28.86 -21.03 -38.27
CA TYR A 533 -29.53 -19.74 -38.37
C TYR A 533 -29.66 -19.04 -37.02
N LEU A 534 -30.07 -19.77 -35.98
CA LEU A 534 -30.16 -19.24 -34.61
C LEU A 534 -28.78 -18.82 -34.09
N LEU A 535 -27.74 -19.62 -34.35
CA LEU A 535 -26.37 -19.30 -33.96
C LEU A 535 -25.85 -18.05 -34.69
N ASN A 536 -26.18 -17.87 -35.97
CA ASN A 536 -25.84 -16.67 -36.73
C ASN A 536 -26.43 -15.41 -36.09
N GLU A 537 -27.71 -15.42 -35.73
CA GLU A 537 -28.38 -14.29 -35.06
C GLU A 537 -27.66 -13.92 -33.75
N VAL A 538 -27.29 -14.93 -32.95
CA VAL A 538 -26.60 -14.71 -31.68
C VAL A 538 -25.19 -14.14 -31.88
N LEU A 539 -24.44 -14.62 -32.87
CA LEU A 539 -23.06 -14.19 -33.11
C LEU A 539 -22.98 -12.86 -33.88
N GLN A 540 -23.97 -12.52 -34.70
CA GLN A 540 -24.08 -11.20 -35.34
C GLN A 540 -24.17 -10.07 -34.30
N ASN A 541 -24.87 -10.29 -33.18
CA ASN A 541 -24.89 -9.33 -32.07
C ASN A 541 -23.49 -9.08 -31.46
N ASN A 542 -22.54 -9.99 -31.68
CA ASN A 542 -21.14 -9.85 -31.29
C ASN A 542 -20.24 -9.43 -32.46
N ASN A 543 -20.79 -8.99 -33.60
CA ASN A 543 -20.06 -8.68 -34.83
C ASN A 543 -19.20 -9.84 -35.37
N ILE A 544 -19.69 -11.07 -35.27
CA ILE A 544 -19.02 -12.26 -35.82
C ILE A 544 -19.84 -12.83 -36.98
N GLU A 545 -19.22 -12.91 -38.16
CA GLU A 545 -19.83 -13.44 -39.37
C GLU A 545 -19.46 -14.92 -39.57
N ILE A 546 -20.41 -15.83 -39.30
CA ILE A 546 -20.14 -17.28 -39.37
C ILE A 546 -20.01 -17.81 -40.79
N TRP A 547 -20.75 -17.24 -41.74
CA TRP A 547 -20.81 -17.70 -43.12
C TRP A 547 -19.50 -17.46 -43.88
N LYS A 548 -18.91 -16.28 -43.70
CA LYS A 548 -17.65 -15.90 -44.34
C LYS A 548 -16.48 -16.80 -43.94
N ASN A 549 -16.42 -17.19 -42.67
CA ASN A 549 -15.34 -18.03 -42.14
C ASN A 549 -15.67 -19.54 -42.16
N ASN A 550 -16.85 -19.91 -42.68
CA ASN A 550 -17.39 -21.27 -42.64
C ASN A 550 -17.29 -21.91 -41.23
N TYR A 551 -17.63 -21.15 -40.18
CA TYR A 551 -17.62 -21.71 -38.83
C TYR A 551 -18.65 -22.85 -38.73
N PHE A 552 -18.27 -23.90 -37.99
CA PHE A 552 -19.11 -25.08 -37.78
C PHE A 552 -19.56 -25.77 -39.09
N ASN A 553 -18.82 -25.57 -40.18
CA ASN A 553 -19.16 -26.07 -41.51
C ASN A 553 -20.55 -25.63 -42.00
N CYS A 554 -20.98 -24.41 -41.63
CA CYS A 554 -22.30 -23.88 -41.96
C CYS A 554 -22.60 -23.91 -43.47
N LEU A 555 -21.62 -23.65 -44.34
CA LEU A 555 -21.81 -23.68 -45.80
C LEU A 555 -22.00 -25.11 -46.32
N LYS A 556 -21.29 -26.09 -45.75
CA LYS A 556 -21.49 -27.51 -46.06
C LYS A 556 -22.91 -27.95 -45.69
N ILE A 557 -23.35 -27.65 -44.47
CA ILE A 557 -24.70 -27.98 -43.98
C ILE A 557 -25.76 -27.37 -44.89
N LEU A 558 -25.57 -26.12 -45.31
CA LEU A 558 -26.47 -25.43 -46.24
C LEU A 558 -26.56 -26.14 -47.60
N VAL A 559 -25.42 -26.51 -48.20
CA VAL A 559 -25.38 -27.24 -49.48
C VAL A 559 -25.97 -28.66 -49.35
N GLU A 560 -25.68 -29.37 -48.26
CA GLU A 560 -26.22 -30.72 -48.00
C GLU A 560 -27.74 -30.69 -47.91
N ASN A 561 -28.30 -29.70 -47.20
CA ASN A 561 -29.75 -29.54 -47.06
C ASN A 561 -30.41 -29.31 -48.43
N PHE A 562 -29.81 -28.46 -49.28
CA PHE A 562 -30.27 -28.26 -50.65
C PHE A 562 -30.19 -29.52 -51.50
N TYR A 563 -29.05 -30.22 -51.46
CA TYR A 563 -28.81 -31.43 -52.25
C TYR A 563 -29.85 -32.53 -51.95
N GLN A 564 -30.24 -32.67 -50.68
CA GLN A 564 -31.27 -33.63 -50.28
C GLN A 564 -32.68 -33.24 -50.74
N ASN A 565 -32.98 -31.93 -50.85
CA ASN A 565 -34.32 -31.44 -51.16
C ASN A 565 -34.32 -30.22 -52.13
N PRO A 566 -33.89 -30.36 -53.40
CA PRO A 566 -33.71 -29.25 -54.34
C PRO A 566 -35.00 -28.54 -54.78
N LYS A 567 -36.17 -29.11 -54.41
CA LYS A 567 -37.51 -28.56 -54.68
C LYS A 567 -38.04 -27.67 -53.55
N VAL A 568 -37.44 -27.75 -52.36
CA VAL A 568 -37.80 -26.90 -51.23
C VAL A 568 -37.03 -25.60 -51.42
N GLY A 569 -37.73 -24.51 -51.76
CA GLY A 569 -37.10 -23.20 -51.78
C GLY A 569 -36.61 -22.84 -50.39
N PHE A 570 -35.43 -22.23 -50.29
CA PHE A 570 -35.00 -21.60 -49.04
C PHE A 570 -36.01 -20.50 -48.69
N GLY A 571 -36.64 -20.61 -47.52
CA GLY A 571 -37.71 -19.72 -47.09
C GLY A 571 -37.24 -18.26 -47.06
N VAL A 572 -38.03 -17.37 -47.68
CA VAL A 572 -37.76 -15.93 -47.89
C VAL A 572 -37.79 -15.11 -46.58
N ASN A 573 -38.02 -15.73 -45.43
CA ASN A 573 -38.30 -15.03 -44.17
C ASN A 573 -37.10 -14.94 -43.19
N LEU A 574 -35.88 -15.29 -43.61
CA LEU A 574 -34.68 -15.12 -42.80
C LEU A 574 -33.83 -13.98 -43.38
N GLU A 575 -33.85 -12.82 -42.71
CA GLU A 575 -33.00 -11.67 -43.05
C GLU A 575 -31.56 -11.94 -42.58
N VAL A 576 -30.75 -12.57 -43.45
CA VAL A 576 -29.31 -12.80 -43.20
C VAL A 576 -28.51 -11.85 -44.08
N GLU A 577 -27.81 -10.89 -43.47
CA GLU A 577 -27.05 -9.84 -44.19
C GLU A 577 -25.72 -10.30 -44.81
N SER A 578 -25.29 -11.55 -44.62
CA SER A 578 -23.99 -12.03 -45.11
C SER A 578 -23.95 -12.16 -46.63
N GLU A 579 -22.96 -11.52 -47.26
CA GLU A 579 -22.76 -11.59 -48.71
C GLU A 579 -22.52 -13.04 -49.18
N ILE A 580 -21.70 -13.80 -48.44
CA ILE A 580 -21.38 -15.18 -48.78
C ILE A 580 -22.64 -16.04 -48.72
N TYR A 581 -23.48 -15.87 -47.69
CA TYR A 581 -24.77 -16.56 -47.62
C TYR A 581 -25.69 -16.21 -48.79
N GLN A 582 -25.84 -14.91 -49.11
CA GLN A 582 -26.68 -14.45 -50.21
C GLN A 582 -26.23 -15.02 -51.57
N GLN A 583 -24.91 -15.08 -51.82
CA GLN A 583 -24.37 -15.72 -53.03
C GLN A 583 -24.80 -17.19 -53.17
N HIS A 584 -24.86 -17.93 -52.06
CA HIS A 584 -25.30 -19.33 -52.05
C HIS A 584 -26.80 -19.44 -52.26
N ILE A 585 -27.60 -18.61 -51.58
CA ILE A 585 -29.06 -18.60 -51.75
C ILE A 585 -29.44 -18.22 -53.18
N ASP A 586 -28.76 -17.25 -53.80
CA ASP A 586 -28.94 -16.89 -55.20
C ASP A 586 -28.64 -18.07 -56.13
N PHE A 587 -27.53 -18.78 -55.89
CA PHE A 587 -27.18 -19.99 -56.66
C PHE A 587 -28.30 -21.04 -56.56
N PHE A 588 -28.72 -21.40 -55.35
CA PHE A 588 -29.78 -22.40 -55.12
C PHE A 588 -31.13 -21.98 -55.68
N THR A 589 -31.50 -20.72 -55.52
CA THR A 589 -32.76 -20.16 -56.02
C THR A 589 -32.79 -20.20 -57.53
N ASN A 590 -31.69 -19.76 -58.16
CA ASN A 590 -31.59 -19.78 -59.61
C ASN A 590 -31.62 -21.21 -60.16
N PHE A 591 -31.02 -22.16 -59.44
CA PHE A 591 -31.07 -23.58 -59.77
C PHE A 591 -32.48 -24.16 -59.67
N SER A 592 -33.23 -23.89 -58.59
CA SER A 592 -34.61 -24.37 -58.44
C SER A 592 -35.57 -23.78 -59.49
N ILE A 593 -35.39 -22.51 -59.86
CA ILE A 593 -36.14 -21.87 -60.97
C ILE A 593 -35.84 -22.62 -62.27
N LEU A 594 -34.57 -22.91 -62.53
CA LEU A 594 -34.14 -23.61 -63.74
C LEU A 594 -34.70 -25.03 -63.83
N ASN A 595 -34.66 -25.79 -62.74
CA ASN A 595 -35.31 -27.11 -62.66
C ASN A 595 -36.82 -27.04 -62.94
N THR A 596 -37.48 -25.99 -62.46
CA THR A 596 -38.88 -25.74 -62.78
C THR A 596 -39.09 -25.50 -64.28
N TYR A 597 -38.19 -24.73 -64.92
CA TYR A 597 -38.25 -24.50 -66.36
C TYR A 597 -37.96 -25.75 -67.19
N PHE A 598 -37.00 -26.60 -66.78
CA PHE A 598 -36.78 -27.90 -67.40
C PHE A 598 -38.03 -28.77 -67.36
N HIS A 599 -38.72 -28.84 -66.21
CA HIS A 599 -39.98 -29.58 -66.09
C HIS A 599 -41.11 -29.00 -66.96
N LYS A 600 -41.20 -27.67 -67.06
CA LYS A 600 -42.23 -26.97 -67.87
C LYS A 600 -41.88 -26.87 -69.35
N LYS A 601 -40.70 -27.32 -69.77
CA LYS A 601 -40.17 -27.20 -71.15
C LYS A 601 -40.19 -25.75 -71.67
N GLN A 602 -39.81 -24.79 -70.82
CA GLN A 602 -39.77 -23.35 -71.16
C GLN A 602 -38.42 -23.00 -71.81
N PHE A 603 -38.35 -23.12 -73.14
CA PHE A 603 -37.09 -23.20 -73.87
C PHE A 603 -36.27 -21.89 -73.96
N PHE A 604 -36.84 -20.70 -73.81
CA PHE A 604 -36.08 -19.46 -73.89
C PHE A 604 -35.53 -19.06 -72.51
N GLU A 605 -36.32 -19.30 -71.48
CA GLU A 605 -36.06 -18.98 -70.09
C GLU A 605 -34.95 -19.85 -69.49
N ILE A 606 -34.75 -21.06 -70.01
CA ILE A 606 -33.69 -22.00 -69.58
C ILE A 606 -32.29 -21.47 -69.86
N LYS A 607 -32.05 -20.80 -71.00
CA LYS A 607 -30.71 -20.30 -71.36
C LYS A 607 -30.29 -19.11 -70.49
N ASP A 608 -31.18 -18.14 -70.30
CA ASP A 608 -30.88 -16.97 -69.47
C ASP A 608 -30.69 -17.37 -68.01
N GLN A 609 -31.51 -18.30 -67.54
CA GLN A 609 -31.39 -18.83 -66.20
C GLN A 609 -30.11 -19.67 -66.01
N PHE A 610 -29.66 -20.37 -67.06
CA PHE A 610 -28.40 -21.11 -67.06
C PHE A 610 -27.22 -20.19 -66.75
N LEU A 611 -27.14 -19.06 -67.46
CA LEU A 611 -26.07 -18.08 -67.26
C LEU A 611 -26.09 -17.51 -65.84
N LYS A 612 -27.27 -17.31 -65.24
CA LYS A 612 -27.39 -16.86 -63.84
C LYS A 612 -26.83 -17.88 -62.86
N VAL A 613 -27.19 -19.17 -63.00
CA VAL A 613 -26.68 -20.24 -62.13
C VAL A 613 -25.15 -20.33 -62.22
N PHE A 614 -24.60 -20.33 -63.44
CA PHE A 614 -23.15 -20.42 -63.65
C PHE A 614 -22.40 -19.20 -63.12
N ASN A 615 -22.93 -18.00 -63.30
CA ASN A 615 -22.35 -16.78 -62.74
C ASN A 615 -22.37 -16.79 -61.20
N CYS A 616 -23.45 -17.26 -60.58
CA CYS A 616 -23.50 -17.45 -59.12
C CYS A 616 -22.48 -18.49 -58.65
N LEU A 617 -22.35 -19.62 -59.36
CA LEU A 617 -21.36 -20.65 -59.05
C LEU A 617 -19.92 -20.09 -59.10
N ASN A 618 -19.58 -19.33 -60.14
CA ASN A 618 -18.24 -18.74 -60.25
C ASN A 618 -17.91 -17.83 -59.07
N LYS A 619 -18.86 -17.00 -58.62
CA LYS A 619 -18.69 -16.17 -57.42
C LYS A 619 -18.43 -17.01 -56.17
N ILE A 620 -19.14 -18.13 -56.01
CA ILE A 620 -18.92 -19.06 -54.90
C ILE A 620 -17.51 -19.69 -54.98
N LEU A 621 -17.10 -20.15 -56.17
CA LEU A 621 -15.80 -20.79 -56.39
C LEU A 621 -14.62 -19.82 -56.25
N GLU A 622 -14.77 -18.54 -56.60
CA GLU A 622 -13.76 -17.49 -56.39
C GLU A 622 -13.47 -17.25 -54.90
N ASN A 623 -14.49 -17.40 -54.05
CA ASN A 623 -14.38 -17.19 -52.61
C ASN A 623 -13.94 -18.43 -51.81
N ILE A 624 -13.60 -19.54 -52.49
CA ILE A 624 -13.28 -20.82 -51.86
C ILE A 624 -12.03 -20.78 -50.95
N GLU A 625 -11.09 -19.88 -51.24
CA GLU A 625 -9.85 -19.73 -50.47
C GLU A 625 -10.13 -19.36 -49.00
N ASN A 626 -11.21 -18.63 -48.76
CA ASN A 626 -11.65 -18.20 -47.43
C ASN A 626 -12.27 -19.34 -46.60
N ILE A 627 -12.53 -20.50 -47.21
CA ILE A 627 -13.12 -21.67 -46.54
C ILE A 627 -11.99 -22.62 -46.11
N GLU A 628 -11.57 -22.57 -44.85
CA GLU A 628 -10.45 -23.40 -44.36
C GLU A 628 -10.86 -24.85 -44.04
N ASN A 629 -12.03 -25.06 -43.45
CA ASN A 629 -12.47 -26.36 -42.93
C ASN A 629 -13.39 -27.10 -43.91
N ASP A 630 -13.26 -28.44 -44.01
CA ASP A 630 -14.10 -29.34 -44.83
C ASP A 630 -14.23 -28.97 -46.33
N ARG A 631 -13.30 -28.13 -46.84
CA ARG A 631 -13.28 -27.59 -48.21
C ARG A 631 -13.53 -28.66 -49.29
N ALA A 632 -12.88 -29.82 -49.16
CA ALA A 632 -13.00 -30.92 -50.12
C ALA A 632 -14.43 -31.48 -50.19
N VAL A 633 -15.06 -31.74 -49.05
CA VAL A 633 -16.42 -32.32 -48.99
C VAL A 633 -17.45 -31.31 -49.49
N TYR A 634 -17.31 -30.06 -49.08
CA TYR A 634 -18.15 -28.95 -49.54
C TYR A 634 -18.09 -28.78 -51.08
N LEU A 635 -16.89 -28.79 -51.67
CA LEU A 635 -16.72 -28.72 -53.12
C LEU A 635 -17.36 -29.90 -53.85
N LEU A 636 -17.24 -31.12 -53.31
CA LEU A 636 -17.84 -32.32 -53.90
C LEU A 636 -19.37 -32.25 -53.91
N LEU A 637 -20.00 -31.69 -52.88
CA LEU A 637 -21.45 -31.53 -52.82
C LEU A 637 -21.95 -30.54 -53.89
N LEU A 638 -21.28 -29.39 -54.03
CA LEU A 638 -21.58 -28.44 -55.10
C LEU A 638 -21.36 -29.06 -56.48
N ALA A 639 -20.28 -29.82 -56.66
CA ALA A 639 -20.00 -30.51 -57.91
C ALA A 639 -21.10 -31.52 -58.26
N ASN A 640 -21.61 -32.27 -57.28
CA ASN A 640 -22.70 -33.23 -57.51
C ASN A 640 -24.01 -32.54 -57.93
N ILE A 641 -24.34 -31.39 -57.33
CA ILE A 641 -25.47 -30.56 -57.77
C ILE A 641 -25.28 -30.14 -59.24
N MET A 642 -24.07 -29.73 -59.62
CA MET A 642 -23.73 -29.32 -60.98
C MET A 642 -23.62 -30.49 -61.97
N ILE A 643 -23.29 -31.70 -61.54
CA ILE A 643 -23.34 -32.88 -62.41
C ILE A 643 -24.79 -33.19 -62.78
N MET A 644 -25.70 -33.18 -61.80
CA MET A 644 -27.14 -33.34 -62.07
C MET A 644 -27.64 -32.26 -63.04
N TYR A 645 -27.18 -31.03 -62.83
CA TYR A 645 -27.47 -29.90 -63.70
C TYR A 645 -27.07 -30.12 -65.16
N TYR A 646 -25.79 -30.46 -65.42
CA TYR A 646 -25.29 -30.64 -66.78
C TYR A 646 -26.02 -31.79 -67.49
N GLN A 647 -26.36 -32.86 -66.76
CA GLN A 647 -27.13 -33.98 -67.31
C GLN A 647 -28.53 -33.54 -67.79
N ASP A 648 -29.27 -32.78 -66.96
CA ASP A 648 -30.60 -32.31 -67.31
C ASP A 648 -30.55 -31.27 -68.46
N TYR A 649 -29.56 -30.39 -68.47
CA TYR A 649 -29.35 -29.43 -69.56
C TYR A 649 -28.98 -30.11 -70.88
N HIS A 650 -28.11 -31.13 -70.87
CA HIS A 650 -27.80 -31.91 -72.07
C HIS A 650 -29.02 -32.65 -72.61
N ARG A 651 -29.83 -33.25 -71.73
CA ARG A 651 -31.10 -33.87 -72.11
C ARG A 651 -32.02 -32.85 -72.75
N TYR A 652 -32.13 -31.64 -72.18
CA TYR A 652 -32.88 -30.54 -72.76
C TYR A 652 -32.39 -30.14 -74.17
N LEU A 653 -31.08 -29.95 -74.36
CA LEU A 653 -30.49 -29.61 -75.66
C LEU A 653 -30.80 -30.68 -76.72
N SER A 654 -30.68 -31.97 -76.35
CA SER A 654 -30.98 -33.10 -77.24
C SER A 654 -32.45 -33.15 -77.70
N GLN A 655 -33.37 -32.57 -76.92
CA GLN A 655 -34.80 -32.52 -77.23
C GLN A 655 -35.19 -31.27 -78.02
N LYS A 656 -34.43 -30.17 -77.90
CA LYS A 656 -34.66 -28.90 -78.62
C LYS A 656 -34.09 -28.90 -80.04
N LEU A 657 -32.99 -29.61 -80.27
CA LEU A 657 -32.30 -29.65 -81.57
C LEU A 657 -33.02 -30.62 -82.52
N SER A 658 -33.84 -30.11 -83.43
CA SER A 658 -34.22 -30.83 -84.65
C SER A 658 -33.06 -30.76 -85.66
N LEU A 659 -32.95 -31.79 -86.50
CA LEU A 659 -31.84 -32.11 -87.41
C LEU A 659 -31.41 -31.02 -88.44
N GLY A 660 -31.91 -29.78 -88.35
CA GLY A 660 -31.79 -28.76 -89.41
C GLY A 660 -30.89 -27.54 -89.18
N ASP A 661 -30.46 -27.22 -87.95
CA ASP A 661 -29.68 -25.98 -87.67
C ASP A 661 -28.16 -26.23 -87.53
N LEU A 662 -27.62 -27.23 -88.24
CA LEU A 662 -26.64 -28.15 -87.67
C LEU A 662 -25.15 -28.01 -88.07
N ASP A 663 -24.70 -27.05 -88.88
CA ASP A 663 -23.29 -27.11 -89.37
C ASP A 663 -22.34 -26.06 -88.76
N ALA A 664 -22.59 -24.75 -88.91
CA ALA A 664 -21.63 -23.73 -88.44
C ALA A 664 -21.61 -23.52 -86.92
N ILE A 665 -22.77 -23.64 -86.25
CA ILE A 665 -22.87 -23.56 -84.78
C ILE A 665 -22.23 -24.80 -84.14
N LEU A 666 -22.30 -25.95 -84.81
CA LEU A 666 -21.73 -27.20 -84.33
C LEU A 666 -20.24 -27.31 -84.55
N GLU A 667 -19.65 -26.79 -85.64
CA GLU A 667 -18.19 -26.77 -85.79
C GLU A 667 -17.52 -25.97 -84.67
N LYS A 668 -18.00 -24.74 -84.39
CA LYS A 668 -17.46 -23.91 -83.29
C LYS A 668 -17.68 -24.58 -81.93
N LYS A 669 -18.84 -25.21 -81.71
CA LYS A 669 -19.12 -25.95 -80.48
C LYS A 669 -18.29 -27.23 -80.35
N GLN A 670 -18.02 -27.94 -81.44
CA GLN A 670 -17.16 -29.12 -81.47
C GLN A 670 -15.71 -28.77 -81.19
N GLU A 671 -15.21 -27.65 -81.72
CA GLU A 671 -13.88 -27.13 -81.40
C GLU A 671 -13.77 -26.76 -79.91
N MET A 672 -14.77 -26.08 -79.36
CA MET A 672 -14.82 -25.75 -77.93
C MET A 672 -14.92 -27.00 -77.05
N LEU A 673 -15.73 -27.99 -77.43
CA LEU A 673 -15.83 -29.27 -76.74
C LEU A 673 -14.50 -30.05 -76.80
N LYS A 674 -13.81 -30.03 -77.94
CA LYS A 674 -12.47 -30.63 -78.08
C LYS A 674 -11.49 -29.98 -77.11
N ASN A 675 -11.44 -28.65 -77.06
CA ASN A 675 -10.59 -27.91 -76.11
C ASN A 675 -10.96 -28.22 -74.65
N TYR A 676 -12.26 -28.39 -74.36
CA TYR A 676 -12.74 -28.79 -73.02
C TYR A 676 -12.27 -30.20 -72.64
N TYR A 677 -12.42 -31.19 -73.54
CA TYR A 677 -11.99 -32.57 -73.26
C TYR A 677 -10.47 -32.72 -73.16
N GLU A 678 -9.69 -32.02 -74.00
CA GLU A 678 -8.23 -32.01 -73.90
C GLU A 678 -7.75 -31.45 -72.56
N LEU A 679 -8.42 -30.40 -72.07
CA LEU A 679 -8.17 -29.86 -70.73
C LEU A 679 -8.59 -30.81 -69.63
N ASP A 680 -9.76 -31.44 -69.77
CA ASP A 680 -10.29 -32.40 -68.82
C ASP A 680 -9.36 -33.62 -68.67
N GLU A 681 -8.84 -34.17 -69.76
CA GLU A 681 -7.88 -35.27 -69.74
C GLU A 681 -6.57 -34.91 -69.03
N LYS A 682 -6.03 -33.71 -69.29
CA LYS A 682 -4.83 -33.20 -68.61
C LYS A 682 -5.06 -32.97 -67.11
N MET A 683 -6.26 -32.55 -66.71
CA MET A 683 -6.61 -32.43 -65.29
C MET A 683 -6.85 -33.81 -64.66
N ASN A 684 -7.44 -34.75 -65.40
CA ASN A 684 -7.69 -36.11 -64.93
C ASN A 684 -6.41 -36.88 -64.62
N SER A 685 -5.31 -36.64 -65.33
CA SER A 685 -4.03 -37.28 -65.00
C SER A 685 -3.47 -36.89 -63.63
N GLU A 686 -3.90 -35.75 -63.09
CA GLU A 686 -3.45 -35.23 -61.78
C GLU A 686 -4.37 -35.64 -60.61
N LEU A 687 -5.54 -36.22 -60.91
CA LEU A 687 -6.60 -36.55 -59.96
C LEU A 687 -6.71 -38.06 -59.70
N LYS A 688 -7.19 -38.39 -58.49
CA LYS A 688 -7.58 -39.77 -58.15
C LYS A 688 -8.81 -40.20 -58.95
N GLU A 689 -8.95 -41.50 -59.20
CA GLU A 689 -9.99 -42.09 -60.06
C GLU A 689 -11.41 -41.63 -59.74
N GLU A 690 -11.72 -41.50 -58.45
CA GLU A 690 -13.04 -41.09 -57.94
C GLU A 690 -13.39 -39.63 -58.30
N LEU A 691 -12.38 -38.77 -58.48
CA LEU A 691 -12.52 -37.34 -58.74
C LEU A 691 -12.50 -37.01 -60.24
N LYS A 692 -12.11 -37.95 -61.10
CA LYS A 692 -12.09 -37.77 -62.56
C LYS A 692 -13.47 -37.50 -63.18
N LYS A 693 -14.55 -37.81 -62.45
CA LYS A 693 -15.94 -37.57 -62.89
C LYS A 693 -16.45 -36.16 -62.60
N LEU A 694 -15.68 -35.34 -61.88
CA LEU A 694 -16.08 -33.97 -61.54
C LEU A 694 -16.09 -33.07 -62.79
N PRO A 695 -16.90 -32.00 -62.83
CA PRO A 695 -16.79 -30.99 -63.88
C PRO A 695 -15.45 -30.26 -63.84
N LEU A 696 -14.98 -29.76 -65.00
CA LEU A 696 -13.65 -29.18 -65.17
C LEU A 696 -13.38 -28.00 -64.20
N GLU A 697 -14.38 -27.14 -63.99
CA GLU A 697 -14.31 -26.01 -63.08
C GLU A 697 -14.06 -26.44 -61.62
N PHE A 698 -14.65 -27.56 -61.20
CA PHE A 698 -14.40 -28.11 -59.86
C PHE A 698 -13.06 -28.83 -59.76
N LYS A 699 -12.60 -29.50 -60.83
CA LYS A 699 -11.28 -30.13 -60.88
C LYS A 699 -10.16 -29.12 -60.69
N VAL A 700 -10.26 -27.99 -61.39
CA VAL A 700 -9.32 -26.87 -61.31
C VAL A 700 -9.22 -26.33 -59.89
N ILE A 701 -10.37 -26.07 -59.26
CA ILE A 701 -10.42 -25.56 -57.89
C ILE A 701 -9.94 -26.61 -56.87
N TYR A 702 -10.34 -27.87 -57.04
CA TYR A 702 -9.90 -28.97 -56.17
C TYR A 702 -8.38 -29.13 -56.20
N LEU A 703 -7.78 -29.21 -57.39
CA LEU A 703 -6.33 -29.31 -57.53
C LEU A 703 -5.63 -28.07 -56.96
N SER A 704 -6.15 -26.88 -57.22
CA SER A 704 -5.53 -25.62 -56.78
C SER A 704 -5.55 -25.43 -55.27
N TYR A 705 -6.68 -25.74 -54.63
CA TYR A 705 -6.96 -25.34 -53.24
C TYR A 705 -7.17 -26.49 -52.25
N VAL A 706 -7.42 -27.72 -52.71
CA VAL A 706 -7.51 -28.91 -51.84
C VAL A 706 -6.20 -29.68 -51.87
N ASP A 707 -5.68 -29.98 -53.07
CA ASP A 707 -4.41 -30.70 -53.24
C ASP A 707 -3.18 -29.78 -53.28
N ASN A 708 -3.37 -28.46 -53.19
CA ASN A 708 -2.31 -27.43 -53.23
C ASN A 708 -1.40 -27.51 -54.48
N LYS A 709 -1.95 -27.90 -55.62
CA LYS A 709 -1.26 -28.04 -56.93
C LYS A 709 -1.49 -26.85 -57.87
N LYS A 710 -1.66 -25.63 -57.33
CA LYS A 710 -1.98 -24.42 -58.12
C LYS A 710 -1.02 -24.18 -59.29
N GLU A 711 0.28 -24.35 -59.09
CA GLU A 711 1.28 -24.16 -60.16
C GLU A 711 1.12 -25.16 -61.33
N ILE A 712 0.68 -26.39 -61.02
CA ILE A 712 0.45 -27.42 -62.03
C ILE A 712 -0.80 -27.06 -62.84
N VAL A 713 -1.85 -26.63 -62.14
CA VAL A 713 -3.10 -26.15 -62.75
C VAL A 713 -2.84 -24.95 -63.67
N ASP A 714 -2.09 -23.94 -63.19
CA ASP A 714 -1.75 -22.74 -63.95
C ASP A 714 -0.93 -23.08 -65.21
N LYS A 715 0.00 -24.04 -65.13
CA LYS A 715 0.74 -24.54 -66.31
C LYS A 715 -0.19 -25.19 -67.33
N ILE A 716 -1.12 -26.05 -66.89
CA ILE A 716 -2.07 -26.73 -67.78
C ILE A 716 -2.99 -25.71 -68.48
N ILE A 717 -3.51 -24.73 -67.74
CA ILE A 717 -4.42 -23.69 -68.27
C ILE A 717 -3.67 -22.71 -69.20
N THR A 718 -2.47 -22.27 -68.84
CA THR A 718 -1.70 -21.33 -69.67
C THR A 718 -1.33 -21.95 -71.02
N THR A 719 -1.08 -23.27 -71.03
CA THR A 719 -0.75 -24.02 -72.25
C THR A 719 -1.95 -24.14 -73.21
N SER A 720 -3.19 -23.98 -72.74
CA SER A 720 -4.41 -24.09 -73.56
C SER A 720 -4.98 -22.76 -74.06
N ALA A 721 -4.44 -21.62 -73.62
CA ALA A 721 -4.81 -20.26 -74.05
C ALA A 721 -6.30 -19.82 -73.87
N VAL A 722 -7.15 -20.61 -73.20
CA VAL A 722 -8.59 -20.32 -73.04
C VAL A 722 -8.98 -20.18 -71.57
N LYS A 723 -9.80 -19.17 -71.25
CA LYS A 723 -10.40 -19.01 -69.91
C LYS A 723 -11.51 -20.06 -69.71
N ILE A 724 -11.37 -20.93 -68.71
CA ILE A 724 -12.31 -22.03 -68.42
C ILE A 724 -13.75 -21.53 -68.26
N ASN A 725 -13.97 -20.42 -67.55
CA ASN A 725 -15.32 -19.87 -67.35
C ASN A 725 -15.97 -19.45 -68.68
N GLN A 726 -15.19 -18.90 -69.61
CA GLN A 726 -15.69 -18.53 -70.94
C GLN A 726 -15.98 -19.79 -71.77
N LEU A 727 -15.13 -20.81 -71.68
CA LEU A 727 -15.29 -22.09 -72.36
C LEU A 727 -16.59 -22.80 -71.94
N VAL A 728 -16.89 -22.86 -70.64
CA VAL A 728 -18.12 -23.46 -70.11
C VAL A 728 -19.34 -22.65 -70.54
N ILE A 729 -19.30 -21.31 -70.44
CA ILE A 729 -20.38 -20.44 -70.94
C ILE A 729 -20.63 -20.67 -72.43
N ASP A 730 -19.58 -20.73 -73.25
CA ASP A 730 -19.72 -20.85 -74.71
C ASP A 730 -20.19 -22.25 -75.15
N ILE A 731 -19.88 -23.31 -74.39
CA ILE A 731 -20.36 -24.69 -74.66
C ILE A 731 -21.85 -24.84 -74.35
N PHE A 732 -22.30 -24.18 -73.28
CA PHE A 732 -23.62 -24.39 -72.69
C PHE A 732 -24.60 -23.24 -72.88
N SER A 733 -24.21 -22.09 -73.43
CA SER A 733 -25.13 -21.06 -73.94
C SER A 733 -25.45 -21.25 -75.42
#